data_AF-A0A4S8MRM1-F1
#
_entry.id   AF-A0A4S8MRM1-F1
#
_cell.length_a   1.000
_cell.length_b   1.000
_cell.length_c   1.000
_cell.angle_alpha   90.00
_cell.angle_beta   90.00
_cell.angle_gamma   90.00
#
_symmetry.space_group_name_H-M   'P 1'
#
loop_
_entity.id
_entity.type
_entity.pdbx_description
1 polymer ?
#
loop_
_entity_poly.entity_id
_entity_poly.type
_entity_poly.pdbx_seq_one_letter_code
_entity_poly.pdbx_strand_id
1 'polypeptide(L)'
;MLLQTSNCTQKNLVLFTFHRLARRLKKSSLQKSKKSTHPGPIFCKKSMIVDTSSDSQYNTRPPLPSYPPIWAQSRQEVCESLEWFRSYQGGVYFSNNIVKGYLLSAFPSQRDFFHHNGKLIISHGGGKSESLSSAGGKLEIRSAEDQQARDLSVRALLNNHAQQIPLVLLIDDRYPRFPYDLSKRGIAYAVLGLYIITHVWQEYEEKTSTERGRVVRFKFSFQWCEDQGEPWWWWKEPEVRTSEPETPEPRALFSRSIPVKRKETKFSELNSADRLAESPSCSTCRRPSPQVFSIGWACLCSDCPSFWTLSTGIELPGSLEYHEPFLQLKRTISLDDEFRDIRPPEPLANPSNKVTTVHAFSRGWHCKKCGRLSSRFKFERWECGNCGNSLPVRGKIWTAKELRGVDIKVPFVLIGYKLLEGSGIKKTFDKPFVNDTSGGFCQTFCLPDRKGHIHHIRTSPLKLGEADEIFELYQQEASESKLPFRRFPLTTHKLRGALLTNYFSHNCGEPYQYVGGTNNTVSWEEAPQAVTKARDYITSRIKIALDLDSEFNEVLSAAYMERQKMSFHTDDERGLGPRVAGLSLGSPALMHFRSVEKQSPRPIVLSIILRHGDVLVMDGAGVQASYEHTVVPANFRIAATARWITPRK
;
A
#
# COMPACT_ATOMS: atom_id res chain seq x y z
N MET A 1 18.99 35.25 -46.89
CA MET A 1 19.40 35.66 -48.25
C MET A 1 20.21 34.50 -48.82
N LEU A 2 19.74 33.90 -49.93
CA LEU A 2 20.36 32.87 -50.79
C LEU A 2 20.58 31.47 -50.15
N LEU A 3 19.80 30.41 -50.48
CA LEU A 3 19.79 29.58 -51.72
C LEU A 3 21.09 28.73 -51.82
N GLN A 4 21.14 27.42 -52.12
CA GLN A 4 20.35 26.56 -53.02
C GLN A 4 20.88 25.10 -52.85
N THR A 5 20.04 24.06 -52.66
CA THR A 5 19.56 23.05 -53.64
C THR A 5 20.54 21.96 -54.14
N SER A 6 20.11 20.68 -54.04
CA SER A 6 20.04 19.64 -55.10
C SER A 6 19.79 18.26 -54.43
N ASN A 7 18.63 17.57 -54.48
CA ASN A 7 17.83 16.94 -55.56
C ASN A 7 18.52 15.87 -56.42
N CYS A 8 18.06 14.60 -56.32
CA CYS A 8 17.85 13.60 -57.39
C CYS A 8 17.32 12.27 -56.75
N THR A 9 16.02 11.91 -56.81
CA THR A 9 15.32 11.01 -57.79
C THR A 9 15.95 9.60 -57.96
N GLN A 10 15.26 8.45 -58.05
CA GLN A 10 13.88 8.12 -58.46
C GLN A 10 13.55 6.64 -58.14
N LYS A 11 12.26 6.36 -57.84
CA LYS A 11 11.37 5.24 -58.25
C LYS A 11 11.90 3.80 -58.42
N ASN A 12 11.20 2.84 -57.79
CA ASN A 12 10.58 1.73 -58.52
C ASN A 12 9.36 1.14 -57.77
N LEU A 13 8.31 0.86 -58.55
CA LEU A 13 6.97 0.38 -58.20
C LEU A 13 6.78 -0.94 -58.95
N VAL A 14 6.34 -2.02 -58.31
CA VAL A 14 5.76 -3.19 -59.01
C VAL A 14 4.56 -3.72 -58.23
N LEU A 15 3.42 -3.73 -58.93
CA LEU A 15 2.13 -4.34 -58.61
C LEU A 15 2.22 -5.88 -58.56
N PHE A 16 1.36 -6.53 -57.77
CA PHE A 16 0.62 -7.71 -58.25
C PHE A 16 -0.75 -7.82 -57.54
N THR A 17 -1.81 -7.85 -58.36
CA THR A 17 -3.21 -8.19 -58.07
C THR A 17 -3.60 -9.38 -58.95
N PHE A 18 -4.58 -10.20 -58.51
CA PHE A 18 -5.66 -10.91 -59.26
C PHE A 18 -6.22 -12.05 -58.35
N HIS A 19 -7.47 -11.98 -57.84
CA HIS A 19 -8.72 -12.65 -58.30
C HIS A 19 -8.71 -14.20 -58.20
N ARG A 20 -9.77 -14.98 -57.89
CA ARG A 20 -11.24 -14.83 -57.84
C ARG A 20 -11.90 -16.07 -57.16
N LEU A 21 -13.05 -15.83 -56.52
CA LEU A 21 -14.32 -16.60 -56.44
C LEU A 21 -14.44 -18.14 -56.13
N ALA A 22 -15.21 -18.39 -55.07
CA ALA A 22 -16.49 -19.14 -54.98
C ALA A 22 -16.57 -20.69 -55.02
N ARG A 23 -17.28 -21.27 -54.03
CA ARG A 23 -18.49 -22.11 -54.22
C ARG A 23 -19.25 -22.40 -52.91
N ARG A 24 -20.57 -22.21 -52.96
CA ARG A 24 -21.61 -22.66 -52.02
C ARG A 24 -21.85 -24.17 -52.16
N LEU A 25 -22.24 -24.86 -51.09
CA LEU A 25 -23.25 -25.94 -51.13
C LEU A 25 -24.09 -25.98 -49.83
N LYS A 26 -25.41 -26.08 -50.02
CA LYS A 26 -26.47 -26.25 -49.02
C LYS A 26 -26.67 -27.72 -48.66
N LYS A 27 -27.15 -27.99 -47.44
CA LYS A 27 -28.14 -29.00 -47.00
C LYS A 27 -28.11 -28.99 -45.46
N SER A 28 -29.14 -29.18 -44.64
CA SER A 28 -30.61 -29.19 -44.69
C SER A 28 -31.00 -29.58 -43.25
N SER A 29 -32.04 -28.93 -42.72
CA SER A 29 -32.86 -29.23 -41.53
C SER A 29 -32.63 -30.53 -40.74
N LEU A 30 -32.55 -30.39 -39.41
CA LEU A 30 -33.31 -31.24 -38.47
C LEU A 30 -33.49 -30.52 -37.13
N GLN A 31 -34.75 -30.25 -36.79
CA GLN A 31 -35.19 -29.85 -35.45
C GLN A 31 -34.88 -30.97 -34.45
N LYS A 32 -34.37 -30.61 -33.27
CA LYS A 32 -34.69 -31.29 -32.01
C LYS A 32 -34.43 -30.35 -30.84
N SER A 33 -35.47 -30.14 -30.05
CA SER A 33 -35.44 -29.44 -28.78
C SER A 33 -34.43 -30.09 -27.84
N LYS A 34 -33.68 -29.28 -27.08
CA LYS A 34 -33.07 -29.69 -25.81
C LYS A 34 -32.71 -28.46 -24.99
N LYS A 35 -33.16 -28.49 -23.74
CA LYS A 35 -32.95 -27.52 -22.66
C LYS A 35 -31.47 -27.14 -22.55
N SER A 36 -31.18 -25.84 -22.55
CA SER A 36 -29.85 -25.26 -22.32
C SER A 36 -29.68 -24.95 -20.83
N THR A 37 -29.07 -25.88 -20.11
CA THR A 37 -28.37 -25.63 -18.84
C THR A 37 -27.00 -25.02 -19.19
N HIS A 38 -26.75 -23.77 -18.81
CA HIS A 38 -25.44 -23.14 -18.97
C HIS A 38 -24.40 -23.79 -18.03
N PRO A 39 -23.25 -24.25 -18.55
CA PRO A 39 -22.12 -24.63 -17.71
C PRO A 39 -21.38 -23.37 -17.23
N GLY A 40 -21.12 -23.32 -15.92
CA GLY A 40 -20.33 -22.27 -15.28
C GLY A 40 -18.87 -22.22 -15.79
N PRO A 41 -18.13 -21.15 -15.47
CA PRO A 41 -16.78 -20.94 -15.97
C PRO A 41 -15.84 -22.03 -15.46
N ILE A 42 -15.21 -22.73 -16.41
CA ILE A 42 -14.17 -23.74 -16.19
C ILE A 42 -12.92 -23.03 -15.63
N PHE A 43 -12.73 -23.11 -14.32
CA PHE A 43 -11.45 -22.82 -13.68
C PHE A 43 -10.43 -23.89 -14.09
N CYS A 44 -9.44 -23.50 -14.89
CA CYS A 44 -8.30 -24.36 -15.19
C CYS A 44 -7.40 -24.45 -13.95
N LYS A 45 -7.67 -25.43 -13.08
CA LYS A 45 -6.69 -25.95 -12.11
C LYS A 45 -5.61 -26.69 -12.91
N LYS A 46 -4.49 -26.03 -13.19
CA LYS A 46 -3.22 -26.75 -13.37
C LYS A 46 -2.46 -26.68 -12.06
N SER A 47 -2.63 -27.73 -11.25
CA SER A 47 -1.68 -28.11 -10.22
C SER A 47 -0.33 -28.35 -10.88
N MET A 48 0.65 -27.51 -10.61
CA MET A 48 2.04 -27.92 -10.79
C MET A 48 2.39 -28.82 -9.62
N ILE A 49 2.74 -30.05 -9.97
CA ILE A 49 3.33 -31.04 -9.06
C ILE A 49 4.68 -30.44 -8.64
N VAL A 50 4.71 -29.91 -7.42
CA VAL A 50 5.92 -29.64 -6.66
C VAL A 50 6.10 -30.87 -5.77
N ASP A 51 7.32 -31.40 -5.68
CA ASP A 51 7.66 -32.59 -4.90
C ASP A 51 7.00 -32.55 -3.50
N THR A 52 5.94 -33.34 -3.36
CA THR A 52 5.21 -33.55 -2.11
C THR A 52 5.91 -34.63 -1.32
N SER A 53 6.98 -34.28 -0.62
CA SER A 53 7.52 -35.15 0.44
C SER A 53 7.90 -34.42 1.74
N SER A 54 7.67 -33.11 1.86
CA SER A 54 7.89 -32.35 3.11
C SER A 54 6.69 -31.56 3.63
N ASP A 55 5.50 -31.68 3.02
CA ASP A 55 4.35 -30.80 3.31
C ASP A 55 3.36 -31.35 4.37
N SER A 56 3.62 -32.52 4.97
CA SER A 56 2.70 -33.13 5.95
C SER A 56 2.88 -32.64 7.40
N GLN A 57 3.92 -31.87 7.72
CA GLN A 57 4.20 -31.40 9.08
C GLN A 57 3.60 -30.02 9.43
N TYR A 58 3.13 -29.24 8.45
CA TYR A 58 2.72 -27.84 8.69
C TYR A 58 1.31 -27.67 9.30
N ASN A 59 0.50 -28.73 9.36
CA ASN A 59 -0.91 -28.65 9.79
C ASN A 59 -1.16 -29.04 11.26
N THR A 60 -0.12 -29.34 12.04
CA THR A 60 -0.24 -29.85 13.41
C THR A 60 0.08 -28.83 14.51
N ARG A 61 0.57 -27.63 14.16
CA ARG A 61 0.95 -26.62 15.16
C ARG A 61 -0.26 -26.19 16.01
N PRO A 62 -0.14 -26.13 17.34
CA PRO A 62 -1.24 -25.72 18.21
C PRO A 62 -1.59 -24.24 17.98
N PRO A 63 -2.84 -23.82 18.26
CA PRO A 63 -3.17 -22.40 18.33
C PRO A 63 -2.37 -21.73 19.46
N LEU A 64 -2.15 -20.42 19.36
CA LEU A 64 -1.58 -19.67 20.47
C LEU A 64 -2.47 -19.78 21.74
N PRO A 65 -1.92 -19.76 22.96
CA PRO A 65 -2.71 -19.77 24.18
C PRO A 65 -3.41 -18.43 24.44
N SER A 66 -2.78 -17.31 24.06
CA SER A 66 -3.29 -15.95 24.24
C SER A 66 -2.94 -15.06 23.02
N TYR A 67 -3.57 -13.89 22.93
CA TYR A 67 -3.21 -12.91 21.90
C TYR A 67 -1.83 -12.29 22.18
N PRO A 68 -0.99 -12.07 21.17
CA PRO A 68 0.28 -11.37 21.34
C PRO A 68 0.07 -9.93 21.84
N PRO A 69 1.08 -9.31 22.48
CA PRO A 69 0.99 -7.90 22.91
C PRO A 69 0.73 -6.92 21.77
N ILE A 70 1.26 -7.21 20.58
CA ILE A 70 1.05 -6.44 19.36
C ILE A 70 0.82 -7.40 18.19
N TRP A 71 -0.37 -7.36 17.59
CA TRP A 71 -0.74 -8.23 16.46
C TRP A 71 -1.69 -7.54 15.49
N ALA A 72 -1.87 -8.11 14.30
CA ALA A 72 -2.75 -7.57 13.26
C ALA A 72 -3.38 -8.68 12.39
N GLN A 73 -4.45 -8.35 11.68
CA GLN A 73 -5.12 -9.19 10.68
C GLN A 73 -4.73 -8.81 9.25
N SER A 74 -4.16 -7.62 9.03
CA SER A 74 -3.70 -7.21 7.71
C SER A 74 -2.37 -6.49 7.72
N ARG A 75 -1.72 -6.50 6.55
CA ARG A 75 -0.47 -5.77 6.32
C ARG A 75 -0.63 -4.25 6.50
N GLN A 76 -1.80 -3.73 6.14
CA GLN A 76 -2.11 -2.32 6.26
C GLN A 76 -2.21 -1.89 7.73
N GLU A 77 -2.87 -2.68 8.58
CA GLU A 77 -2.96 -2.39 10.01
C GLU A 77 -1.56 -2.24 10.64
N VAL A 78 -0.61 -3.12 10.27
CA VAL A 78 0.80 -2.99 10.66
C VAL A 78 1.39 -1.68 10.15
N CYS A 79 1.32 -1.42 8.85
CA CYS A 79 2.01 -0.27 8.24
C CYS A 79 1.44 1.10 8.65
N GLU A 80 0.14 1.17 8.95
CA GLU A 80 -0.52 2.39 9.40
C GLU A 80 -0.26 2.65 10.90
N SER A 81 -0.15 1.60 11.72
CA SER A 81 -0.10 1.72 13.18
C SER A 81 1.31 1.63 13.75
N LEU A 82 2.18 0.76 13.22
CA LEU A 82 3.49 0.45 13.79
C LEU A 82 4.61 1.25 13.13
N GLU A 83 5.33 2.06 13.91
CA GLU A 83 6.40 2.92 13.38
C GLU A 83 7.65 2.14 12.96
N TRP A 84 7.84 0.99 13.61
CA TRP A 84 8.90 0.03 13.35
C TRP A 84 8.77 -0.66 12.00
N PHE A 85 7.60 -0.63 11.35
CA PHE A 85 7.40 -1.34 10.10
C PHE A 85 6.37 -0.68 9.18
N ARG A 86 6.81 -0.10 8.05
CA ARG A 86 5.92 0.52 7.05
C ARG A 86 6.14 0.03 5.62
N SER A 87 6.70 -1.17 5.46
CA SER A 87 6.91 -1.76 4.14
C SER A 87 5.70 -2.59 3.72
N TYR A 88 4.88 -2.08 2.80
CA TYR A 88 3.68 -2.79 2.33
C TYR A 88 4.01 -4.05 1.51
N GLN A 89 5.14 -4.04 0.79
CA GLN A 89 5.48 -5.09 -0.18
C GLN A 89 6.78 -5.84 0.14
N GLY A 90 7.70 -5.25 0.93
CA GLY A 90 9.00 -5.84 1.24
C GLY A 90 9.08 -6.43 2.65
N GLY A 91 10.01 -7.38 2.86
CA GLY A 91 10.26 -7.97 4.17
C GLY A 91 11.09 -7.10 5.12
N VAL A 92 11.85 -6.12 4.60
CA VAL A 92 12.73 -5.25 5.39
C VAL A 92 12.26 -3.81 5.28
N TYR A 93 12.05 -3.14 6.42
CA TYR A 93 11.73 -1.72 6.49
C TYR A 93 12.90 -0.95 7.10
N PHE A 94 13.43 0.01 6.35
CA PHE A 94 14.56 0.84 6.75
C PHE A 94 14.32 2.30 6.40
N SER A 95 14.98 3.19 7.13
CA SER A 95 14.98 4.65 6.91
C SER A 95 16.34 5.18 7.31
N ASN A 96 16.89 6.15 6.56
CA ASN A 96 18.23 6.70 6.79
C ASN A 96 19.31 5.60 6.90
N ASN A 97 19.23 4.58 6.05
CA ASN A 97 20.13 3.42 6.05
C ASN A 97 20.18 2.61 7.36
N ILE A 98 19.11 2.66 8.16
CA ILE A 98 18.96 1.87 9.39
C ILE A 98 17.64 1.09 9.27
N VAL A 99 17.71 -0.22 9.44
CA VAL A 99 16.55 -1.11 9.56
C VAL A 99 15.86 -0.84 10.87
N LYS A 100 14.55 -0.60 10.78
CA LYS A 100 13.67 -0.49 11.95
C LYS A 100 12.92 -1.79 12.19
N GLY A 101 12.50 -2.47 11.13
CA GLY A 101 11.77 -3.71 11.28
C GLY A 101 12.02 -4.72 10.17
N TYR A 102 11.94 -5.98 10.56
CA TYR A 102 12.20 -7.14 9.72
C TYR A 102 11.05 -8.14 9.84
N LEU A 103 10.48 -8.55 8.72
CA LEU A 103 9.37 -9.51 8.67
C LEU A 103 9.86 -10.88 8.20
N LEU A 104 9.66 -11.86 9.07
CA LEU A 104 9.76 -13.29 8.77
C LEU A 104 8.44 -13.76 8.17
N SER A 105 8.50 -14.39 6.98
CA SER A 105 7.31 -14.74 6.18
C SER A 105 7.49 -16.09 5.47
N ALA A 106 6.56 -16.42 4.56
CA ALA A 106 6.42 -17.70 3.85
C ALA A 106 7.62 -18.14 2.99
N PHE A 107 8.59 -17.26 2.74
CA PHE A 107 9.70 -17.51 1.82
C PHE A 107 11.03 -17.53 2.59
N PRO A 108 11.29 -18.56 3.40
CA PRO A 108 12.58 -18.72 4.03
C PRO A 108 13.65 -18.99 2.98
N SER A 109 14.88 -18.55 3.26
CA SER A 109 16.05 -19.01 2.51
C SER A 109 16.53 -20.35 3.09
N GLN A 110 17.28 -21.13 2.30
CA GLN A 110 17.96 -22.33 2.76
C GLN A 110 18.73 -22.03 4.07
N ARG A 111 18.68 -22.95 5.03
CA ARG A 111 19.30 -22.80 6.38
C ARG A 111 18.80 -21.60 7.20
N ASP A 112 17.70 -20.93 6.85
CA ASP A 112 17.01 -20.08 7.85
C ASP A 112 16.72 -20.91 9.11
N PHE A 113 16.86 -20.32 10.30
CA PHE A 113 16.93 -21.07 11.55
C PHE A 113 16.13 -20.37 12.65
N PHE A 114 15.45 -21.15 13.49
CA PHE A 114 14.73 -20.65 14.66
C PHE A 114 15.18 -21.47 15.86
N HIS A 115 15.93 -20.85 16.77
CA HIS A 115 16.65 -21.56 17.82
C HIS A 115 16.53 -20.82 19.15
N HIS A 116 16.93 -21.48 20.25
CA HIS A 116 16.73 -20.99 21.62
C HIS A 116 15.30 -20.49 21.86
N ASN A 117 14.32 -21.26 21.37
CA ASN A 117 12.89 -20.91 21.39
C ASN A 117 12.57 -19.51 20.84
N GLY A 118 13.31 -19.08 19.81
CA GLY A 118 13.14 -17.79 19.14
C GLY A 118 14.02 -16.68 19.69
N LYS A 119 14.89 -16.94 20.68
CA LYS A 119 15.90 -15.97 21.12
C LYS A 119 17.05 -15.80 20.11
N LEU A 120 17.26 -16.78 19.24
CA LEU A 120 18.17 -16.68 18.09
C LEU A 120 17.45 -17.07 16.80
N ILE A 121 17.41 -16.16 15.84
CA ILE A 121 16.77 -16.38 14.54
C ILE A 121 17.76 -16.04 13.44
N ILE A 122 17.94 -16.95 12.47
CA ILE A 122 18.76 -16.71 11.28
C ILE A 122 17.85 -16.52 10.09
N SER A 123 18.03 -15.42 9.36
CA SER A 123 17.32 -15.17 8.10
C SER A 123 18.21 -14.43 7.09
N HIS A 124 17.70 -14.22 5.88
CA HIS A 124 18.45 -13.65 4.76
C HIS A 124 18.23 -12.13 4.62
N GLY A 125 19.00 -11.44 3.78
CA GLY A 125 18.97 -9.97 3.65
C GLY A 125 17.72 -9.36 3.00
N GLY A 126 16.75 -10.19 2.59
CA GLY A 126 15.57 -9.81 1.81
C GLY A 126 15.88 -9.28 0.40
N GLY A 127 14.90 -9.38 -0.51
CA GLY A 127 15.05 -8.94 -1.91
C GLY A 127 15.87 -9.92 -2.76
N LYS A 128 15.77 -9.78 -4.09
CA LYS A 128 16.42 -10.67 -5.08
C LYS A 128 16.08 -12.16 -4.96
N SER A 129 15.01 -12.47 -4.24
CA SER A 129 14.35 -13.77 -4.28
C SER A 129 13.56 -13.91 -5.58
N GLU A 130 13.33 -15.16 -5.98
CA GLU A 130 12.45 -15.46 -7.10
C GLU A 130 11.07 -14.89 -6.86
N SER A 131 10.48 -14.26 -7.88
CA SER A 131 9.18 -13.62 -7.76
C SER A 131 8.36 -13.74 -9.02
N LEU A 132 7.05 -13.89 -8.85
CA LEU A 132 6.09 -13.86 -9.94
C LEU A 132 5.68 -12.40 -10.20
N SER A 133 6.22 -11.84 -11.26
CA SER A 133 5.79 -10.54 -11.77
C SER A 133 4.65 -10.72 -12.77
N SER A 134 3.78 -9.73 -12.89
CA SER A 134 2.80 -9.69 -13.96
C SER A 134 3.00 -8.41 -14.75
N ALA A 135 3.72 -8.51 -15.86
CA ALA A 135 3.83 -7.46 -16.84
C ALA A 135 2.79 -7.73 -17.95
N GLY A 136 1.86 -6.81 -18.17
CA GLY A 136 0.89 -6.91 -19.27
C GLY A 136 -0.09 -8.10 -19.22
N GLY A 137 -0.34 -8.69 -18.03
CA GLY A 137 -1.25 -9.83 -17.87
C GLY A 137 -0.63 -11.20 -18.16
N LYS A 138 0.66 -11.27 -18.54
CA LYS A 138 1.45 -12.51 -18.50
C LYS A 138 2.09 -12.67 -17.14
N LEU A 139 2.16 -13.91 -16.65
CA LEU A 139 2.96 -14.27 -15.48
C LEU A 139 4.42 -14.41 -15.95
N GLU A 140 5.31 -13.56 -15.45
CA GLU A 140 6.75 -13.66 -15.71
C GLU A 140 7.44 -14.03 -14.39
N ILE A 141 8.10 -15.19 -14.38
CA ILE A 141 8.98 -15.60 -13.30
C ILE A 141 10.24 -14.76 -13.41
N ARG A 142 10.48 -13.91 -12.41
CA ARG A 142 11.78 -13.26 -12.23
C ARG A 142 12.64 -14.19 -11.39
N SER A 143 13.68 -14.74 -12.00
CA SER A 143 14.66 -15.59 -11.32
C SER A 143 15.33 -14.89 -10.15
N ALA A 144 15.82 -15.68 -9.21
CA ALA A 144 16.66 -15.20 -8.13
C ALA A 144 17.97 -14.59 -8.67
N GLU A 145 18.48 -13.56 -8.00
CA GLU A 145 19.75 -12.89 -8.35
C GLU A 145 20.69 -12.87 -7.13
N ASP A 146 22.00 -12.72 -7.34
CA ASP A 146 22.98 -12.59 -6.27
C ASP A 146 22.75 -11.32 -5.44
N GLN A 147 22.68 -11.48 -4.12
CA GLN A 147 22.64 -10.34 -3.20
C GLN A 147 24.03 -9.70 -3.09
N GLN A 148 24.05 -8.38 -2.99
CA GLN A 148 25.26 -7.56 -2.90
C GLN A 148 25.17 -6.63 -1.71
N ALA A 149 26.32 -6.29 -1.11
CA ALA A 149 26.38 -5.38 0.04
C ALA A 149 25.76 -3.99 -0.21
N ARG A 150 25.68 -3.57 -1.49
CA ARG A 150 25.06 -2.30 -1.90
C ARG A 150 23.54 -2.34 -2.04
N ASP A 151 22.94 -3.53 -2.03
CA ASP A 151 21.48 -3.67 -2.08
C ASP A 151 20.85 -2.98 -0.87
N LEU A 152 19.77 -2.23 -1.08
CA LEU A 152 19.29 -1.30 -0.06
C LEU A 152 18.97 -1.95 1.29
N SER A 153 18.32 -3.14 1.28
CA SER A 153 18.01 -3.89 2.49
C SER A 153 19.27 -4.46 3.15
N VAL A 154 20.14 -5.10 2.37
CA VAL A 154 21.41 -5.69 2.84
C VAL A 154 22.30 -4.62 3.46
N ARG A 155 22.48 -3.49 2.77
CA ARG A 155 23.29 -2.36 3.23
C ARG A 155 22.79 -1.80 4.56
N ALA A 156 21.48 -1.67 4.72
CA ALA A 156 20.88 -1.19 5.97
C ALA A 156 21.06 -2.22 7.11
N LEU A 157 20.87 -3.52 6.85
CA LEU A 157 21.11 -4.58 7.83
C LEU A 157 22.59 -4.63 8.27
N LEU A 158 23.51 -4.49 7.32
CA LEU A 158 24.96 -4.38 7.61
C LEU A 158 25.25 -3.18 8.52
N ASN A 159 24.57 -2.06 8.33
CA ASN A 159 24.71 -0.89 9.19
C ASN A 159 24.17 -1.14 10.61
N ASN A 160 23.01 -1.78 10.74
CA ASN A 160 22.49 -2.21 12.06
C ASN A 160 23.46 -3.14 12.78
N HIS A 161 24.07 -4.08 12.06
CA HIS A 161 25.10 -4.98 12.61
C HIS A 161 26.33 -4.21 13.06
N ALA A 162 26.92 -3.38 12.20
CA ALA A 162 28.13 -2.64 12.51
C ALA A 162 27.95 -1.67 13.69
N GLN A 163 26.79 -1.03 13.79
CA GLN A 163 26.49 -0.08 14.86
C GLN A 163 25.76 -0.69 16.06
N GLN A 164 25.51 -2.01 16.04
CA GLN A 164 24.75 -2.73 17.06
C GLN A 164 23.39 -2.09 17.37
N ILE A 165 22.71 -1.58 16.34
CA ILE A 165 21.40 -0.91 16.48
C ILE A 165 20.28 -1.96 16.52
N PRO A 166 19.48 -2.00 17.60
CA PRO A 166 18.34 -2.89 17.70
C PRO A 166 17.28 -2.63 16.62
N LEU A 167 16.56 -3.67 16.24
CA LEU A 167 15.43 -3.61 15.31
C LEU A 167 14.32 -4.57 15.73
N VAL A 168 13.10 -4.32 15.27
CA VAL A 168 11.92 -5.12 15.63
C VAL A 168 11.71 -6.25 14.64
N LEU A 169 11.57 -7.49 15.14
CA LEU A 169 11.17 -8.63 14.31
C LEU A 169 9.64 -8.80 14.36
N LEU A 170 9.08 -9.10 13.20
CA LEU A 170 7.68 -9.47 13.00
C LEU A 170 7.62 -10.84 12.33
N ILE A 171 6.55 -11.57 12.59
CA ILE A 171 6.20 -12.80 11.87
C ILE A 171 4.84 -12.64 11.20
N ASP A 172 4.65 -13.29 10.06
CA ASP A 172 3.32 -13.55 9.52
C ASP A 172 2.85 -14.99 9.79
N ASP A 173 1.56 -15.25 9.56
CA ASP A 173 0.91 -16.54 9.76
C ASP A 173 1.42 -17.67 8.85
N ARG A 174 2.30 -17.35 7.90
CA ARG A 174 2.93 -18.31 6.99
C ARG A 174 4.40 -18.57 7.33
N TYR A 175 4.95 -17.97 8.39
CA TYR A 175 6.31 -18.29 8.80
C TYR A 175 6.37 -19.74 9.33
N PRO A 176 7.12 -20.64 8.66
CA PRO A 176 7.02 -22.08 8.91
C PRO A 176 7.61 -22.52 10.25
N ARG A 177 8.60 -21.78 10.77
CA ARG A 177 9.39 -22.18 11.95
C ARG A 177 8.87 -21.65 13.28
N PHE A 178 7.76 -20.90 13.28
CA PHE A 178 7.14 -20.47 14.54
C PHE A 178 6.40 -21.66 15.19
N PRO A 179 6.50 -21.87 16.52
CA PRO A 179 5.92 -23.05 17.18
C PRO A 179 4.39 -23.12 17.17
N TYR A 180 3.70 -21.99 16.96
CA TYR A 180 2.23 -21.92 16.96
C TYR A 180 1.66 -21.55 15.59
N ASP A 181 0.40 -21.91 15.36
CA ASP A 181 -0.37 -21.47 14.21
C ASP A 181 -1.16 -20.20 14.54
N LEU A 182 -0.71 -19.07 14.00
CA LEU A 182 -1.35 -17.76 14.17
C LEU A 182 -2.73 -17.70 13.52
N SER A 183 -2.92 -18.41 12.40
CA SER A 183 -4.14 -18.31 11.59
C SER A 183 -5.37 -18.87 12.32
N LYS A 184 -5.17 -19.84 13.24
CA LYS A 184 -6.24 -20.41 14.08
C LYS A 184 -6.88 -19.40 15.04
N ARG A 185 -6.21 -18.27 15.34
CA ARG A 185 -6.79 -17.13 16.08
C ARG A 185 -7.10 -15.92 15.20
N GLY A 186 -7.08 -16.09 13.88
CA GLY A 186 -7.27 -14.99 12.94
C GLY A 186 -6.18 -13.92 13.04
N ILE A 187 -4.97 -14.28 13.49
CA ILE A 187 -3.80 -13.40 13.53
C ILE A 187 -3.04 -13.60 12.24
N ALA A 188 -2.87 -12.54 11.44
CA ALA A 188 -2.06 -12.59 10.22
C ALA A 188 -0.62 -12.14 10.47
N TYR A 189 -0.41 -11.24 11.45
CA TYR A 189 0.89 -10.71 11.80
C TYR A 189 1.02 -10.58 13.33
N ALA A 190 2.20 -10.88 13.87
CA ALA A 190 2.54 -10.64 15.26
C ALA A 190 3.93 -10.00 15.36
N VAL A 191 4.10 -9.08 16.31
CA VAL A 191 5.43 -8.52 16.63
C VAL A 191 6.10 -9.44 17.64
N LEU A 192 7.31 -9.91 17.32
CA LEU A 192 8.09 -10.73 18.25
C LEU A 192 8.69 -9.87 19.37
N GLY A 193 9.46 -8.85 18.99
CA GLY A 193 10.18 -7.99 19.93
C GLY A 193 11.42 -7.38 19.28
N LEU A 194 12.30 -6.84 20.11
CA LEU A 194 13.59 -6.28 19.73
C LEU A 194 14.68 -7.34 19.64
N TYR A 195 15.48 -7.22 18.58
CA TYR A 195 16.66 -8.04 18.37
C TYR A 195 17.82 -7.16 17.93
N ILE A 196 19.04 -7.62 18.21
CA ILE A 196 20.27 -7.11 17.60
C ILE A 196 20.78 -8.11 16.57
N ILE A 197 21.54 -7.62 15.59
CA ILE A 197 22.26 -8.52 14.69
C ILE A 197 23.61 -8.86 15.32
N THR A 198 23.90 -10.15 15.49
CA THR A 198 25.15 -10.62 16.12
C THR A 198 26.20 -11.06 15.11
N HIS A 199 25.77 -11.62 13.98
CA HIS A 199 26.64 -12.06 12.89
C HIS A 199 26.00 -11.79 11.52
N VAL A 200 26.87 -11.64 10.53
CA VAL A 200 26.54 -11.57 9.12
C VAL A 200 27.53 -12.41 8.32
N TRP A 201 27.06 -13.12 7.32
CA TRP A 201 27.90 -13.87 6.37
C TRP A 201 27.22 -13.97 5.02
N GLN A 202 27.97 -14.47 4.03
CA GLN A 202 27.45 -14.77 2.70
C GLN A 202 27.51 -16.28 2.47
N GLU A 203 26.52 -16.82 1.78
CA GLU A 203 26.46 -18.24 1.44
C GLU A 203 25.84 -18.49 0.07
N TYR A 204 26.12 -19.65 -0.51
CA TYR A 204 25.37 -20.13 -1.67
C TYR A 204 24.03 -20.73 -1.24
N GLU A 205 22.97 -20.33 -1.93
CA GLU A 205 21.65 -20.95 -1.86
C GLU A 205 21.37 -21.62 -3.21
N GLU A 206 21.02 -22.91 -3.18
CA GLU A 206 20.67 -23.67 -4.38
C GLU A 206 19.33 -23.17 -4.95
N LYS A 207 19.30 -22.92 -6.26
CA LYS A 207 18.12 -22.44 -7.00
C LYS A 207 18.05 -23.07 -8.38
N THR A 208 17.05 -23.93 -8.55
CA THR A 208 16.71 -24.57 -9.83
C THR A 208 16.30 -23.57 -10.92
N SER A 209 15.85 -22.37 -10.54
CA SER A 209 15.39 -21.31 -11.44
C SER A 209 16.50 -20.45 -12.05
N THR A 210 17.76 -20.76 -11.80
CA THR A 210 18.92 -20.01 -12.31
C THR A 210 19.81 -20.91 -13.17
N GLU A 211 20.40 -20.37 -14.24
CA GLU A 211 21.31 -21.12 -15.12
C GLU A 211 22.52 -21.70 -14.37
N ARG A 212 22.96 -21.03 -13.31
CA ARG A 212 24.07 -21.47 -12.44
C ARG A 212 23.64 -22.49 -11.38
N GLY A 213 22.35 -22.75 -11.21
CA GLY A 213 21.81 -23.62 -10.16
C GLY A 213 21.95 -23.08 -8.73
N ARG A 214 22.52 -21.89 -8.53
CA ARG A 214 22.82 -21.30 -7.22
C ARG A 214 22.94 -19.78 -7.27
N VAL A 215 22.73 -19.15 -6.13
CA VAL A 215 22.85 -17.69 -5.93
C VAL A 215 23.50 -17.36 -4.59
N VAL A 216 24.15 -16.20 -4.50
CA VAL A 216 24.71 -15.67 -3.26
C VAL A 216 23.61 -15.00 -2.43
N ARG A 217 23.61 -15.29 -1.13
CA ARG A 217 22.72 -14.71 -0.11
C ARG A 217 23.51 -14.13 1.03
N PHE A 218 23.10 -12.96 1.51
CA PHE A 218 23.52 -12.45 2.80
C PHE A 218 22.60 -13.03 3.88
N LYS A 219 23.21 -13.52 4.95
CA LYS A 219 22.54 -14.11 6.11
C LYS A 219 22.88 -13.30 7.36
N PHE A 220 21.92 -13.21 8.24
CA PHE A 220 21.98 -12.41 9.46
C PHE A 220 21.45 -13.24 10.62
N SER A 221 22.18 -13.25 11.74
CA SER A 221 21.70 -13.81 13.00
C SER A 221 21.14 -12.69 13.88
N PHE A 222 19.85 -12.78 14.15
CA PHE A 222 19.11 -11.88 15.04
C PHE A 222 19.02 -12.51 16.42
N GLN A 223 19.50 -11.80 17.44
CA GLN A 223 19.45 -12.24 18.83
C GLN A 223 18.56 -11.34 19.67
N TRP A 224 17.69 -11.96 20.48
CA TRP A 224 16.78 -11.30 21.41
C TRP A 224 17.51 -10.38 22.38
N CYS A 225 16.93 -9.20 22.63
CA CYS A 225 17.41 -8.30 23.67
C CYS A 225 16.76 -8.65 25.03
N GLU A 226 17.54 -9.17 25.98
CA GLU A 226 17.02 -9.66 27.28
C GLU A 226 16.32 -8.57 28.13
N ASP A 227 16.68 -7.30 27.98
CA ASP A 227 16.09 -6.17 28.72
C ASP A 227 14.57 -5.98 28.50
N GLN A 228 13.99 -6.61 27.46
CA GLN A 228 12.54 -6.55 27.20
C GLN A 228 11.75 -7.69 27.87
N GLY A 229 12.41 -8.55 28.66
CA GLY A 229 11.82 -9.70 29.34
C GLY A 229 11.78 -10.95 28.47
N GLU A 230 11.03 -11.96 28.92
CA GLU A 230 10.91 -13.23 28.19
C GLU A 230 9.98 -13.12 26.99
N PRO A 231 10.24 -13.88 25.90
CA PRO A 231 9.35 -13.92 24.75
C PRO A 231 7.91 -14.28 25.11
N TRP A 232 6.93 -13.49 24.63
CA TRP A 232 5.51 -13.67 25.00
C TRP A 232 4.89 -14.99 24.55
N TRP A 233 5.55 -15.74 23.65
CA TRP A 233 5.14 -17.07 23.22
C TRP A 233 5.75 -18.19 24.07
N TRP A 234 6.58 -17.88 25.06
CA TRP A 234 7.03 -18.84 26.07
C TRP A 234 5.91 -19.08 27.08
N TRP A 235 4.96 -19.93 26.71
CA TRP A 235 3.99 -20.43 27.67
C TRP A 235 4.65 -21.48 28.55
N LYS A 236 4.81 -21.16 29.84
CA LYS A 236 5.02 -22.17 30.87
C LYS A 236 3.63 -22.49 31.44
N GLU A 237 3.28 -23.78 31.56
CA GLU A 237 2.11 -24.14 32.35
C GLU A 237 2.23 -23.47 33.73
N PRO A 238 1.15 -22.91 34.29
CA PRO A 238 1.22 -22.31 35.61
C PRO A 238 1.63 -23.39 36.61
N GLU A 239 2.87 -23.33 37.11
CA GLU A 239 3.22 -24.00 38.35
C GLU A 239 2.32 -23.41 39.43
N VAL A 240 1.56 -24.27 40.11
CA VAL A 240 0.75 -23.92 41.28
C VAL A 240 1.69 -23.35 42.34
N ARG A 241 1.81 -22.03 42.42
CA ARG A 241 2.58 -21.35 43.45
C ARG A 241 1.66 -20.89 44.56
N THR A 242 1.75 -21.59 45.69
CA THR A 242 1.36 -21.09 47.00
C THR A 242 2.12 -19.79 47.28
N SER A 243 1.38 -18.70 47.43
CA SER A 243 1.90 -17.34 47.57
C SER A 243 2.32 -17.04 49.01
N GLU A 244 3.46 -16.36 49.17
CA GLU A 244 3.65 -15.34 50.21
C GLU A 244 4.07 -14.00 49.56
N PRO A 245 3.71 -12.85 50.15
CA PRO A 245 3.85 -11.54 49.50
C PRO A 245 5.08 -10.76 49.98
N GLU A 246 5.86 -10.22 49.04
CA GLU A 246 6.93 -9.23 49.34
C GLU A 246 6.55 -7.82 48.89
N THR A 247 6.92 -6.85 49.73
CA THR A 247 6.64 -5.41 49.66
C THR A 247 7.61 -4.64 48.74
N PRO A 248 7.19 -3.50 48.14
CA PRO A 248 8.01 -2.75 47.19
C PRO A 248 8.79 -1.57 47.82
N GLU A 249 10.03 -1.35 47.38
CA GLU A 249 10.85 -0.16 47.69
C GLU A 249 10.96 0.85 46.51
N PRO A 250 11.28 2.14 46.78
CA PRO A 250 11.00 3.26 45.88
C PRO A 250 12.14 3.65 44.92
N ARG A 251 11.78 4.12 43.73
CA ARG A 251 12.68 4.60 42.66
C ARG A 251 13.11 6.06 42.85
N ALA A 252 14.39 6.35 42.62
CA ALA A 252 14.93 7.71 42.51
C ALA A 252 14.93 8.21 41.04
N LEU A 253 14.60 9.49 40.87
CA LEU A 253 14.52 10.23 39.60
C LEU A 253 15.82 10.99 39.32
N PHE A 254 16.40 10.91 38.12
CA PHE A 254 17.37 11.91 37.65
C PHE A 254 17.29 12.28 36.16
N SER A 255 16.98 13.56 35.95
CA SER A 255 17.46 14.57 34.98
C SER A 255 18.04 14.18 33.60
N ARG A 256 17.41 14.75 32.57
CA ARG A 256 17.72 14.73 31.12
C ARG A 256 18.96 15.53 30.72
N SER A 257 19.63 15.10 29.63
CA SER A 257 20.41 15.98 28.73
C SER A 257 20.32 15.53 27.26
N ILE A 258 20.45 16.51 26.36
CA ILE A 258 20.09 16.47 24.91
C ILE A 258 21.29 15.98 24.05
N PRO A 259 21.08 15.25 22.93
CA PRO A 259 22.16 14.65 22.16
C PRO A 259 22.76 15.55 21.05
N VAL A 260 24.06 15.38 20.82
CA VAL A 260 24.85 16.05 19.78
C VAL A 260 24.99 15.14 18.54
N LYS A 261 24.78 15.74 17.35
CA LYS A 261 24.91 15.10 16.02
C LYS A 261 26.33 14.59 15.72
N ARG A 262 26.48 13.42 15.10
CA ARG A 262 27.74 12.97 14.48
C ARG A 262 27.58 12.41 13.07
N LYS A 263 28.63 12.65 12.27
CA LYS A 263 28.76 12.52 10.81
C LYS A 263 28.93 11.08 10.34
N GLU A 264 28.54 10.85 9.08
CA GLU A 264 28.68 9.61 8.30
C GLU A 264 30.14 9.27 7.96
N THR A 265 30.51 7.99 8.08
CA THR A 265 31.84 7.44 7.71
C THR A 265 31.73 6.40 6.59
N LYS A 266 32.77 6.31 5.75
CA LYS A 266 32.83 5.47 4.53
C LYS A 266 33.14 3.99 4.84
N PHE A 267 32.63 3.12 3.97
CA PHE A 267 32.60 1.65 4.12
C PHE A 267 33.98 0.94 4.17
N SER A 268 35.08 1.59 3.80
CA SER A 268 36.42 0.99 3.82
C SER A 268 37.07 0.91 5.21
N GLU A 269 36.45 1.51 6.24
CA GLU A 269 37.00 1.60 7.61
C GLU A 269 36.15 0.86 8.67
N LEU A 270 35.11 0.11 8.27
CA LEU A 270 34.12 -0.51 9.17
C LEU A 270 34.58 -1.81 9.88
N ASN A 271 35.87 -2.15 9.86
CA ASN A 271 36.40 -3.37 10.50
C ASN A 271 37.33 -3.12 11.70
N SER A 272 37.31 -1.91 12.27
CA SER A 272 38.22 -1.56 13.37
C SER A 272 37.47 -0.90 14.53
N ALA A 273 37.04 -1.72 15.48
CA ALA A 273 37.28 -1.59 16.92
C ALA A 273 36.25 -2.44 17.69
N ASP A 274 36.76 -3.47 18.36
CA ASP A 274 36.08 -4.40 19.28
C ASP A 274 35.12 -5.47 18.71
N ARG A 275 35.62 -6.72 18.76
CA ARG A 275 34.91 -8.04 18.76
C ARG A 275 34.89 -8.91 17.49
N LEU A 276 36.02 -9.01 16.80
CA LEU A 276 36.35 -10.13 15.87
C LEU A 276 37.60 -10.92 16.29
N ALA A 277 37.98 -10.90 17.58
CA ALA A 277 39.27 -11.40 18.06
C ALA A 277 39.52 -12.93 17.93
N GLU A 278 38.60 -13.72 17.39
CA GLU A 278 38.77 -15.18 17.25
C GLU A 278 38.35 -15.75 15.87
N SER A 279 37.95 -14.92 14.90
CA SER A 279 37.56 -15.45 13.58
C SER A 279 38.78 -15.67 12.69
N PRO A 280 39.00 -16.89 12.15
CA PRO A 280 40.08 -17.13 11.20
C PRO A 280 39.95 -16.23 9.96
N SER A 281 41.10 -15.82 9.44
CA SER A 281 41.18 -14.98 8.24
C SER A 281 41.55 -15.80 7.02
N CYS A 282 40.92 -15.51 5.88
CA CYS A 282 41.21 -16.19 4.62
C CYS A 282 42.64 -15.89 4.14
N SER A 283 43.39 -16.92 3.76
CA SER A 283 44.73 -16.78 3.20
C SER A 283 44.74 -16.00 1.87
N THR A 284 43.66 -16.12 1.07
CA THR A 284 43.52 -15.49 -0.24
C THR A 284 43.10 -14.03 -0.16
N CYS A 285 41.95 -13.73 0.47
CA CYS A 285 41.43 -12.35 0.51
C CYS A 285 41.77 -11.59 1.80
N ARG A 286 42.42 -12.23 2.79
CA ARG A 286 42.78 -11.66 4.10
C ARG A 286 41.63 -11.11 4.94
N ARG A 287 40.37 -11.32 4.51
CA ARG A 287 39.17 -10.94 5.26
C ARG A 287 38.82 -12.03 6.29
N PRO A 288 38.39 -11.65 7.51
CA PRO A 288 37.89 -12.61 8.50
C PRO A 288 36.58 -13.24 8.03
N SER A 289 36.31 -14.48 8.44
CA SER A 289 35.00 -15.12 8.29
C SER A 289 34.67 -15.93 9.54
N PRO A 290 33.42 -15.90 10.04
CA PRO A 290 33.03 -16.72 11.18
C PRO A 290 33.01 -18.21 10.81
N GLN A 291 33.30 -19.09 11.76
CA GLN A 291 33.04 -20.52 11.62
C GLN A 291 31.55 -20.79 11.85
N VAL A 292 30.77 -20.80 10.77
CA VAL A 292 29.31 -20.95 10.82
C VAL A 292 28.87 -22.42 10.86
N PHE A 293 29.61 -23.32 10.21
CA PHE A 293 29.21 -24.72 10.00
C PHE A 293 30.09 -25.71 10.76
N SER A 294 29.51 -26.82 11.20
CA SER A 294 30.19 -27.85 11.99
C SER A 294 31.27 -28.60 11.19
N ILE A 295 31.08 -28.76 9.88
CA ILE A 295 32.00 -29.46 8.97
C ILE A 295 33.39 -28.80 8.87
N GLY A 296 33.49 -27.50 9.17
CA GLY A 296 34.77 -26.78 9.19
C GLY A 296 34.66 -25.32 8.77
N TRP A 297 35.80 -24.64 8.81
CA TRP A 297 35.90 -23.22 8.44
C TRP A 297 36.09 -23.06 6.91
N ALA A 298 35.38 -22.10 6.33
CA ALA A 298 35.49 -21.69 4.93
C ALA A 298 35.44 -20.16 4.81
N CYS A 299 35.98 -19.60 3.72
CA CYS A 299 35.81 -18.17 3.44
C CYS A 299 34.37 -17.88 3.03
N LEU A 300 33.72 -16.92 3.70
CA LEU A 300 32.32 -16.53 3.47
C LEU A 300 32.18 -15.16 2.81
N CYS A 301 33.19 -14.75 2.03
CA CYS A 301 33.19 -13.52 1.25
C CYS A 301 33.04 -13.86 -0.24
N SER A 302 31.90 -13.55 -0.87
CA SER A 302 31.62 -13.98 -2.26
C SER A 302 32.56 -13.41 -3.32
N ASP A 303 33.22 -12.28 -3.07
CA ASP A 303 34.24 -11.75 -4.00
C ASP A 303 35.60 -12.49 -3.89
N CYS A 304 35.74 -13.44 -2.96
CA CYS A 304 36.97 -14.21 -2.77
C CYS A 304 36.99 -15.44 -3.68
N PRO A 305 38.10 -15.75 -4.38
CA PRO A 305 38.24 -17.00 -5.12
C PRO A 305 38.12 -18.27 -4.26
N SER A 306 38.42 -18.19 -2.97
CA SER A 306 38.26 -19.29 -2.01
C SER A 306 36.90 -19.30 -1.31
N PHE A 307 35.93 -18.52 -1.81
CA PHE A 307 34.57 -18.50 -1.27
C PHE A 307 33.97 -19.90 -1.25
N TRP A 308 33.27 -20.24 -0.17
CA TRP A 308 32.52 -21.50 -0.04
C TRP A 308 33.37 -22.78 -0.11
N THR A 309 34.69 -22.66 0.07
CA THR A 309 35.64 -23.79 0.02
C THR A 309 36.34 -23.98 1.36
N LEU A 310 36.40 -25.22 1.84
CA LEU A 310 37.13 -25.61 3.05
C LEU A 310 38.65 -25.47 2.86
N SER A 311 39.41 -25.44 3.95
CA SER A 311 40.88 -25.42 3.91
C SER A 311 41.49 -26.63 3.17
N THR A 312 40.76 -27.73 3.08
CA THR A 312 41.12 -28.95 2.33
C THR A 312 40.95 -28.80 0.81
N GLY A 313 40.39 -27.69 0.32
CA GLY A 313 40.07 -27.47 -1.10
C GLY A 313 38.72 -28.05 -1.53
N ILE A 314 37.97 -28.66 -0.61
CA ILE A 314 36.65 -29.23 -0.88
C ILE A 314 35.59 -28.13 -0.73
N GLU A 315 34.69 -28.01 -1.71
CA GLU A 315 33.56 -27.09 -1.65
C GLU A 315 32.53 -27.53 -0.59
N LEU A 316 31.95 -26.58 0.12
CA LEU A 316 30.91 -26.87 1.12
C LEU A 316 29.67 -27.50 0.46
N PRO A 317 29.15 -28.63 0.98
CA PRO A 317 27.98 -29.29 0.43
C PRO A 317 26.69 -28.47 0.64
N GLY A 318 25.61 -28.85 -0.07
CA GLY A 318 24.30 -28.20 0.08
C GLY A 318 23.64 -28.40 1.46
N SER A 319 23.82 -29.58 2.06
CA SER A 319 23.35 -29.89 3.40
C SER A 319 24.45 -29.58 4.43
N LEU A 320 24.19 -28.62 5.31
CA LEU A 320 25.13 -28.14 6.32
C LEU A 320 24.43 -27.97 7.66
N GLU A 321 25.13 -28.36 8.73
CA GLU A 321 24.71 -28.12 10.11
C GLU A 321 25.47 -26.93 10.70
N TYR A 322 24.79 -26.17 11.55
CA TYR A 322 25.39 -25.04 12.24
C TYR A 322 26.40 -25.53 13.30
N HIS A 323 27.49 -24.79 13.45
CA HIS A 323 28.49 -25.02 14.49
C HIS A 323 27.92 -24.60 15.87
N GLU A 324 27.93 -25.48 16.86
CA GLU A 324 27.28 -25.23 18.16
C GLU A 324 27.79 -23.94 18.86
N PRO A 325 29.11 -23.66 18.94
CA PRO A 325 29.60 -22.38 19.46
C PRO A 325 29.10 -21.14 18.72
N PHE A 326 28.78 -21.25 17.42
CA PHE A 326 28.21 -20.13 16.64
C PHE A 326 26.77 -19.82 17.06
N LEU A 327 26.03 -20.81 17.57
CA LEU A 327 24.66 -20.69 18.03
C LEU A 327 24.53 -20.18 19.47
N GLN A 328 25.63 -20.03 20.21
CA GLN A 328 25.59 -19.54 21.58
C GLN A 328 25.12 -18.08 21.65
N LEU A 329 24.22 -17.80 22.60
CA LEU A 329 23.73 -16.45 22.84
C LEU A 329 24.85 -15.59 23.44
N LYS A 330 25.11 -14.45 22.81
CA LYS A 330 26.09 -13.48 23.30
C LYS A 330 25.47 -12.57 24.34
N ARG A 331 26.28 -12.00 25.25
CA ARG A 331 25.81 -10.92 26.12
C ARG A 331 25.40 -9.71 25.27
N THR A 332 24.15 -9.29 25.38
CA THR A 332 23.61 -8.12 24.68
C THR A 332 23.95 -6.82 25.41
N ILE A 333 23.94 -5.71 24.67
CA ILE A 333 24.05 -4.36 25.23
C ILE A 333 22.70 -4.01 25.85
N SER A 334 22.71 -3.23 26.94
CA SER A 334 21.47 -2.76 27.54
C SER A 334 20.72 -1.85 26.57
N LEU A 335 19.40 -2.02 26.50
CA LEU A 335 18.54 -1.16 25.68
C LEU A 335 18.40 0.20 26.35
N ASP A 336 18.61 1.28 25.59
CA ASP A 336 18.23 2.61 26.05
C ASP A 336 16.73 2.62 26.41
N ASP A 337 16.36 3.44 27.40
CA ASP A 337 14.97 3.53 27.87
C ASP A 337 13.97 3.83 26.74
N GLU A 338 14.39 4.59 25.71
CA GLU A 338 13.57 4.91 24.54
C GLU A 338 13.21 3.69 23.67
N PHE A 339 13.97 2.60 23.75
CA PHE A 339 13.72 1.37 22.99
C PHE A 339 12.86 0.37 23.76
N ARG A 340 12.67 0.53 25.07
CA ARG A 340 12.00 -0.49 25.90
C ARG A 340 10.53 -0.70 25.57
N ASP A 341 9.83 0.33 25.08
CA ASP A 341 8.43 0.21 24.65
C ASP A 341 8.28 0.35 23.13
N ILE A 342 8.14 -0.78 22.46
CA ILE A 342 7.89 -0.83 21.01
C ILE A 342 6.41 -0.66 20.64
N ARG A 343 5.51 -0.53 21.62
CA ARG A 343 4.08 -0.32 21.36
C ARG A 343 3.86 1.05 20.75
N PRO A 344 3.05 1.16 19.68
CA PRO A 344 2.67 2.47 19.17
C PRO A 344 2.01 3.33 20.25
N PRO A 345 2.34 4.63 20.35
CA PRO A 345 1.63 5.53 21.23
C PRO A 345 0.16 5.61 20.83
N GLU A 346 -0.71 5.86 21.81
CA GLU A 346 -2.14 6.09 21.54
C GLU A 346 -2.29 7.35 20.67
N PRO A 347 -3.09 7.31 19.59
CA PRO A 347 -3.24 8.47 18.73
C PRO A 347 -3.90 9.63 19.48
N LEU A 348 -3.43 10.85 19.19
CA LEU A 348 -3.97 12.07 19.79
C LEU A 348 -5.37 12.35 19.22
N ALA A 349 -6.42 11.89 19.91
CA ALA A 349 -7.79 11.96 19.43
C ALA A 349 -8.46 13.33 19.53
N ASN A 350 -7.91 14.21 20.37
CA ASN A 350 -8.44 15.53 20.65
C ASN A 350 -7.28 16.55 20.71
N PRO A 351 -6.73 16.96 19.56
CA PRO A 351 -5.61 17.87 19.51
C PRO A 351 -6.04 19.28 19.96
N SER A 352 -5.11 20.05 20.53
CA SER A 352 -5.38 21.40 21.04
C SER A 352 -5.94 22.35 19.96
N ASN A 353 -5.43 22.25 18.73
CA ASN A 353 -5.90 23.01 17.57
C ASN A 353 -7.18 22.45 16.91
N LYS A 354 -7.70 21.32 17.41
CA LYS A 354 -8.89 20.60 16.91
C LYS A 354 -8.79 20.14 15.44
N VAL A 355 -7.62 20.18 14.80
CA VAL A 355 -7.45 19.73 13.41
C VAL A 355 -7.28 18.22 13.36
N THR A 356 -8.25 17.51 12.79
CA THR A 356 -8.29 16.04 12.73
C THR A 356 -8.29 15.46 11.31
N THR A 357 -8.01 16.31 10.31
CA THR A 357 -8.03 15.97 8.88
C THR A 357 -6.64 15.86 8.25
N VAL A 358 -5.58 15.89 9.08
CA VAL A 358 -4.18 15.71 8.67
C VAL A 358 -3.79 14.24 8.58
N HIS A 359 -2.66 13.93 7.92
CA HIS A 359 -2.23 12.55 7.68
C HIS A 359 -2.07 11.70 8.97
N ALA A 360 -1.73 12.32 10.10
CA ALA A 360 -1.63 11.62 11.39
C ALA A 360 -2.97 10.97 11.80
N PHE A 361 -4.10 11.54 11.40
CA PHE A 361 -5.43 11.06 11.72
C PHE A 361 -5.94 9.97 10.78
N SER A 362 -5.31 9.75 9.62
CA SER A 362 -5.62 8.60 8.76
C SER A 362 -4.90 7.32 9.21
N ARG A 363 -3.98 7.41 10.18
CA ARG A 363 -3.23 6.26 10.70
C ARG A 363 -4.11 5.33 11.55
N GLY A 364 -3.65 4.09 11.68
CA GLY A 364 -4.21 3.13 12.61
C GLY A 364 -3.76 3.36 14.05
N TRP A 365 -4.18 2.47 14.95
CA TRP A 365 -3.94 2.56 16.38
C TRP A 365 -3.66 1.18 16.99
N HIS A 366 -3.04 1.16 18.17
CA HIS A 366 -2.83 -0.04 18.98
C HIS A 366 -3.88 -0.12 20.09
N CYS A 367 -4.70 -1.18 20.05
CA CYS A 367 -5.73 -1.39 21.04
C CYS A 367 -5.13 -1.91 22.35
N LYS A 368 -5.11 -1.05 23.38
CA LYS A 368 -4.58 -1.39 24.72
C LYS A 368 -5.33 -2.54 25.42
N LYS A 369 -6.57 -2.85 25.02
CA LYS A 369 -7.36 -3.95 25.62
C LYS A 369 -6.98 -5.33 25.11
N CYS A 370 -6.66 -5.47 23.81
CA CYS A 370 -6.42 -6.79 23.22
C CYS A 370 -5.14 -6.91 22.39
N GLY A 371 -4.31 -5.86 22.33
CA GLY A 371 -3.05 -5.85 21.60
C GLY A 371 -3.16 -5.68 20.07
N ARG A 372 -4.38 -5.61 19.51
CA ARG A 372 -4.57 -5.53 18.07
C ARG A 372 -4.20 -4.15 17.52
N LEU A 373 -3.41 -4.12 16.46
CA LEU A 373 -3.26 -2.98 15.56
C LEU A 373 -4.49 -2.92 14.65
N SER A 374 -5.10 -1.75 14.52
CA SER A 374 -6.29 -1.56 13.70
C SER A 374 -6.19 -0.28 12.88
N SER A 375 -6.48 -0.36 11.59
CA SER A 375 -6.63 0.82 10.74
C SER A 375 -7.84 1.63 11.19
N ARG A 376 -7.76 2.96 11.09
CA ARG A 376 -8.95 3.80 11.23
C ARG A 376 -9.82 3.58 10.01
N PHE A 377 -11.04 3.07 10.20
CA PHE A 377 -11.97 2.83 9.10
C PHE A 377 -13.28 3.65 9.22
N LYS A 378 -13.54 4.27 10.38
CA LYS A 378 -14.67 5.18 10.61
C LYS A 378 -14.18 6.62 10.70
N PHE A 379 -14.92 7.56 10.12
CA PHE A 379 -14.51 8.97 10.11
C PHE A 379 -14.59 9.60 11.49
N GLU A 380 -15.48 9.18 12.36
CA GLU A 380 -15.73 9.79 13.66
C GLU A 380 -14.91 9.17 14.82
N ARG A 381 -14.27 8.01 14.61
CA ARG A 381 -13.54 7.29 15.68
C ARG A 381 -12.53 6.28 15.16
N TRP A 382 -11.57 5.92 16.02
CA TRP A 382 -10.89 4.62 15.92
C TRP A 382 -11.72 3.55 16.61
N GLU A 383 -11.78 2.36 16.02
CA GLU A 383 -12.49 1.22 16.58
C GLU A 383 -11.65 -0.04 16.35
N CYS A 384 -11.53 -0.88 17.37
CA CYS A 384 -10.80 -2.12 17.29
C CYS A 384 -11.71 -3.20 16.72
N GLY A 385 -11.35 -3.75 15.56
CA GLY A 385 -12.13 -4.80 14.91
C GLY A 385 -12.17 -6.15 15.64
N ASN A 386 -11.47 -6.30 16.78
CA ASN A 386 -11.49 -7.52 17.58
C ASN A 386 -12.38 -7.40 18.82
N CYS A 387 -12.12 -6.42 19.70
CA CYS A 387 -12.81 -6.30 20.98
C CYS A 387 -13.78 -5.11 21.07
N GLY A 388 -13.98 -4.36 19.97
CA GLY A 388 -14.89 -3.21 19.93
C GLY A 388 -14.42 -1.98 20.73
N ASN A 389 -13.22 -1.99 21.32
CA ASN A 389 -12.69 -0.81 21.99
C ASN A 389 -12.64 0.35 21.00
N SER A 390 -13.00 1.55 21.43
CA SER A 390 -13.07 2.70 20.53
C SER A 390 -12.52 3.96 21.18
N LEU A 391 -12.07 4.87 20.32
CA LEU A 391 -11.53 6.16 20.69
C LEU A 391 -12.16 7.22 19.77
N PRO A 392 -13.08 8.07 20.28
CA PRO A 392 -13.77 9.06 19.48
C PRO A 392 -12.81 10.17 19.01
N VAL A 393 -12.97 10.63 17.78
CA VAL A 393 -12.20 11.73 17.20
C VAL A 393 -13.03 12.99 17.23
N ARG A 394 -12.54 14.03 17.91
CA ARG A 394 -13.25 15.31 18.04
C ARG A 394 -12.48 16.40 17.30
N GLY A 395 -12.91 16.68 16.07
CA GLY A 395 -12.35 17.72 15.22
C GLY A 395 -13.21 18.97 15.17
N LYS A 396 -12.59 20.10 14.80
CA LYS A 396 -13.33 21.28 14.37
C LYS A 396 -13.97 21.03 13.00
N ILE A 397 -15.03 21.77 12.72
CA ILE A 397 -15.58 21.93 11.37
C ILE A 397 -14.74 22.99 10.66
N TRP A 398 -14.26 22.68 9.45
CA TRP A 398 -13.58 23.65 8.60
C TRP A 398 -14.59 24.55 7.92
N THR A 399 -14.36 25.85 7.97
CA THR A 399 -14.99 26.78 7.04
C THR A 399 -14.31 26.66 5.67
N ALA A 400 -15.04 26.89 4.57
CA ALA A 400 -14.43 26.88 3.25
C ALA A 400 -13.32 27.94 3.14
N LYS A 401 -13.49 29.12 3.76
CA LYS A 401 -12.52 30.23 3.72
C LYS A 401 -11.12 29.80 4.19
N GLU A 402 -11.03 28.94 5.21
CA GLU A 402 -9.75 28.43 5.74
C GLU A 402 -9.00 27.53 4.74
N LEU A 403 -9.71 26.85 3.84
CA LEU A 403 -9.14 25.87 2.91
C LEU A 403 -9.03 26.38 1.47
N ARG A 404 -9.85 27.37 1.09
CA ARG A 404 -9.86 27.96 -0.27
C ARG A 404 -8.53 28.65 -0.61
N GLY A 405 -7.83 29.18 0.39
CA GLY A 405 -6.53 29.84 0.23
C GLY A 405 -5.33 28.90 0.11
N VAL A 406 -5.53 27.57 0.18
CA VAL A 406 -4.44 26.61 0.01
C VAL A 406 -3.93 26.66 -1.43
N ASP A 407 -2.64 26.93 -1.56
CA ASP A 407 -2.00 27.12 -2.86
C ASP A 407 -1.78 25.78 -3.60
N ILE A 408 -2.03 25.80 -4.92
CA ILE A 408 -1.69 24.70 -5.83
C ILE A 408 -0.56 25.18 -6.73
N LYS A 409 0.62 24.61 -6.49
CA LYS A 409 1.84 24.95 -7.23
C LYS A 409 1.87 24.28 -8.60
N VAL A 410 1.18 24.90 -9.57
CA VAL A 410 1.20 24.49 -10.98
C VAL A 410 1.37 25.70 -11.90
N PRO A 411 2.05 25.55 -13.06
CA PRO A 411 2.35 26.68 -13.96
C PRO A 411 1.11 27.29 -14.61
N PHE A 412 -0.03 26.61 -14.57
CA PHE A 412 -1.29 27.03 -15.17
C PHE A 412 -2.34 27.49 -14.14
N VAL A 413 -1.91 27.86 -12.93
CA VAL A 413 -2.83 28.22 -11.82
C VAL A 413 -3.77 29.38 -12.17
N LEU A 414 -3.29 30.36 -12.93
CA LEU A 414 -4.08 31.52 -13.38
C LEU A 414 -5.16 31.15 -14.39
N ILE A 415 -4.84 30.20 -15.28
CA ILE A 415 -5.76 29.74 -16.34
C ILE A 415 -6.74 28.69 -15.79
N GLY A 416 -6.33 27.94 -14.77
CA GLY A 416 -7.14 26.89 -14.13
C GLY A 416 -7.11 25.54 -14.84
N TYR A 417 -6.49 25.43 -16.03
CA TYR A 417 -6.35 24.17 -16.75
C TYR A 417 -5.09 24.10 -17.60
N LYS A 418 -4.70 22.88 -17.96
CA LYS A 418 -3.64 22.58 -18.94
C LYS A 418 -4.15 21.54 -19.94
N LEU A 419 -4.02 21.85 -21.22
CA LEU A 419 -4.28 20.93 -22.33
C LEU A 419 -2.96 20.47 -22.93
N LEU A 420 -2.86 19.19 -23.25
CA LEU A 420 -1.75 18.66 -24.03
C LEU A 420 -1.94 19.02 -25.51
N GLU A 421 -0.91 19.60 -26.11
CA GLU A 421 -0.87 19.87 -27.54
C GLU A 421 -0.99 18.56 -28.34
N GLY A 422 -1.79 18.56 -29.40
CA GLY A 422 -2.06 17.36 -30.18
C GLY A 422 -3.04 16.36 -29.57
N SER A 423 -3.62 16.63 -28.38
CA SER A 423 -4.64 15.76 -27.77
C SER A 423 -5.96 15.67 -28.55
N GLY A 424 -6.20 16.58 -29.50
CA GLY A 424 -7.46 16.70 -30.24
C GLY A 424 -8.62 17.30 -29.43
N ILE A 425 -8.42 17.57 -28.13
CA ILE A 425 -9.43 18.19 -27.26
C ILE A 425 -9.56 19.68 -27.62
N LYS A 426 -10.78 20.11 -27.93
CA LYS A 426 -11.07 21.52 -28.25
C LYS A 426 -11.76 22.19 -27.07
N LYS A 427 -11.31 23.37 -26.69
CA LYS A 427 -12.00 24.20 -25.69
C LYS A 427 -13.00 25.15 -26.36
N THR A 428 -14.15 25.38 -25.73
CA THR A 428 -15.07 26.44 -26.12
C THR A 428 -14.67 27.78 -25.50
N PHE A 429 -15.36 28.87 -25.85
CA PHE A 429 -15.32 30.07 -25.04
C PHE A 429 -15.97 29.81 -23.68
N ASP A 430 -15.51 30.58 -22.70
CA ASP A 430 -16.03 30.55 -21.34
C ASP A 430 -17.39 31.25 -21.29
N LYS A 431 -18.44 30.52 -20.93
CA LYS A 431 -19.82 31.04 -20.98
C LYS A 431 -20.25 31.51 -19.60
N PRO A 432 -20.63 32.78 -19.41
CA PRO A 432 -21.21 33.23 -18.16
C PRO A 432 -22.58 32.60 -17.96
N PHE A 433 -22.92 32.30 -16.72
CA PHE A 433 -24.29 31.95 -16.31
C PHE A 433 -24.63 32.72 -15.03
N VAL A 434 -25.88 33.15 -14.89
CA VAL A 434 -26.35 33.88 -13.72
C VAL A 434 -27.84 33.69 -13.52
N ASN A 435 -28.26 33.59 -12.27
CA ASN A 435 -29.63 33.79 -11.81
C ASN A 435 -29.58 34.51 -10.45
N ASP A 436 -30.72 34.65 -9.78
CA ASP A 436 -30.83 35.41 -8.53
C ASP A 436 -29.91 34.88 -7.43
N THR A 437 -29.77 33.55 -7.32
CA THR A 437 -29.07 32.87 -6.22
C THR A 437 -27.68 32.36 -6.58
N SER A 438 -27.35 32.28 -7.87
CA SER A 438 -26.17 31.58 -8.40
C SER A 438 -25.58 32.30 -9.61
N GLY A 439 -24.31 32.07 -9.88
CA GLY A 439 -23.68 32.58 -11.08
C GLY A 439 -22.20 32.26 -11.15
N GLY A 440 -21.64 32.39 -12.34
CA GLY A 440 -20.25 32.05 -12.60
C GLY A 440 -19.99 31.84 -14.08
N PHE A 441 -19.06 30.92 -14.38
CA PHE A 441 -18.59 30.66 -15.73
C PHE A 441 -18.49 29.16 -16.02
N CYS A 442 -18.86 28.76 -17.23
CA CYS A 442 -18.76 27.38 -17.70
C CYS A 442 -17.78 27.28 -18.87
N GLN A 443 -16.72 26.50 -18.66
CA GLN A 443 -15.74 26.15 -19.68
C GLN A 443 -15.99 24.72 -20.16
N THR A 444 -16.20 24.53 -21.46
CA THR A 444 -16.39 23.19 -22.04
C THR A 444 -15.14 22.75 -22.80
N PHE A 445 -14.77 21.47 -22.63
CA PHE A 445 -13.74 20.76 -23.38
C PHE A 445 -14.42 19.65 -24.19
N CYS A 446 -14.47 19.81 -25.51
CA CYS A 446 -14.99 18.83 -26.46
C CYS A 446 -13.92 17.77 -26.75
N LEU A 447 -14.23 16.51 -26.45
CA LEU A 447 -13.34 15.39 -26.72
C LEU A 447 -13.38 15.00 -28.20
N PRO A 448 -12.28 14.48 -28.77
CA PRO A 448 -12.23 14.04 -30.17
C PRO A 448 -13.22 12.90 -30.45
N ASP A 449 -13.50 12.68 -31.74
CA ASP A 449 -14.33 11.57 -32.24
C ASP A 449 -15.74 11.50 -31.66
N ARG A 450 -16.29 12.66 -31.24
CA ARG A 450 -17.61 12.76 -30.58
C ARG A 450 -17.71 11.88 -29.33
N LYS A 451 -16.58 11.64 -28.64
CA LYS A 451 -16.52 10.85 -27.39
C LYS A 451 -17.27 11.52 -26.22
N GLY A 452 -17.52 12.82 -26.28
CA GLY A 452 -18.30 13.56 -25.29
C GLY A 452 -17.67 14.90 -24.92
N HIS A 453 -18.07 15.43 -23.78
CA HIS A 453 -17.69 16.74 -23.27
C HIS A 453 -17.29 16.69 -21.80
N ILE A 454 -16.35 17.53 -21.42
CA ILE A 454 -16.06 17.84 -20.02
C ILE A 454 -16.42 19.30 -19.77
N HIS A 455 -17.40 19.56 -18.91
CA HIS A 455 -17.82 20.90 -18.52
C HIS A 455 -17.28 21.24 -17.14
N HIS A 456 -16.58 22.37 -17.01
CA HIS A 456 -16.14 22.91 -15.74
C HIS A 456 -16.96 24.15 -15.41
N ILE A 457 -17.95 23.96 -14.54
CA ILE A 457 -18.85 25.00 -14.04
C ILE A 457 -18.22 25.59 -12.78
N ARG A 458 -17.69 26.80 -12.89
CA ARG A 458 -17.03 27.54 -11.80
C ARG A 458 -18.01 28.50 -11.17
N THR A 459 -18.21 28.37 -9.87
CA THR A 459 -19.11 29.24 -9.11
C THR A 459 -18.38 30.54 -8.75
N SER A 460 -19.06 31.68 -8.92
CA SER A 460 -18.53 32.98 -8.53
C SER A 460 -18.23 33.02 -7.02
N PRO A 461 -17.10 33.60 -6.58
CA PRO A 461 -16.78 33.73 -5.16
C PRO A 461 -17.86 34.42 -4.31
N LEU A 462 -18.69 35.27 -4.93
CA LEU A 462 -19.80 35.98 -4.28
C LEU A 462 -21.08 35.12 -4.12
N LYS A 463 -21.12 33.94 -4.75
CA LYS A 463 -22.29 33.03 -4.78
C LYS A 463 -21.96 31.65 -4.20
N LEU A 464 -21.01 31.59 -3.25
CA LEU A 464 -20.56 30.34 -2.61
C LEU A 464 -21.35 29.93 -1.37
N GLY A 465 -22.29 30.75 -0.87
CA GLY A 465 -22.97 30.49 0.41
C GLY A 465 -23.61 29.10 0.51
N GLU A 466 -24.30 28.66 -0.54
CA GLU A 466 -24.90 27.32 -0.58
C GLU A 466 -23.84 26.19 -0.53
N ALA A 467 -22.71 26.35 -1.21
CA ALA A 467 -21.61 25.39 -1.18
C ALA A 467 -20.87 25.39 0.18
N ASP A 468 -20.72 26.56 0.80
CA ASP A 468 -20.15 26.72 2.14
C ASP A 468 -21.01 25.95 3.16
N GLU A 469 -22.35 26.11 3.12
CA GLU A 469 -23.29 25.38 3.97
C GLU A 469 -23.22 23.86 3.78
N ILE A 470 -23.22 23.39 2.51
CA ILE A 470 -23.14 21.95 2.22
C ILE A 470 -21.83 21.37 2.78
N PHE A 471 -20.72 22.09 2.65
CA PHE A 471 -19.43 21.65 3.15
C PHE A 471 -19.38 21.55 4.68
N GLU A 472 -19.96 22.50 5.40
CA GLU A 472 -20.07 22.44 6.85
C GLU A 472 -20.97 21.28 7.30
N LEU A 473 -22.10 21.09 6.63
CA LEU A 473 -23.07 20.04 6.95
C LEU A 473 -22.48 18.63 6.77
N TYR A 474 -21.73 18.39 5.69
CA TYR A 474 -21.03 17.11 5.49
C TYR A 474 -20.14 16.75 6.68
N GLN A 475 -19.41 17.74 7.22
CA GLN A 475 -18.49 17.53 8.33
C GLN A 475 -19.24 17.32 9.65
N GLN A 476 -20.30 18.09 9.89
CA GLN A 476 -21.16 17.97 11.07
C GLN A 476 -21.82 16.59 11.11
N GLU A 477 -22.54 16.20 10.06
CA GLU A 477 -23.23 14.91 9.98
C GLU A 477 -22.25 13.74 10.07
N ALA A 478 -21.04 13.86 9.49
CA ALA A 478 -20.02 12.83 9.62
C ALA A 478 -19.49 12.71 11.05
N SER A 479 -19.31 13.83 11.77
CA SER A 479 -18.86 13.82 13.16
C SER A 479 -19.91 13.27 14.12
N GLU A 480 -21.20 13.40 13.78
CA GLU A 480 -22.35 12.92 14.56
C GLU A 480 -22.79 11.50 14.18
N SER A 481 -22.05 10.81 13.29
CA SER A 481 -22.41 9.50 12.74
C SER A 481 -23.71 9.45 11.91
N LYS A 482 -24.31 10.60 11.57
CA LYS A 482 -25.47 10.69 10.66
C LYS A 482 -25.07 10.39 9.22
N LEU A 483 -23.87 10.81 8.83
CA LEU A 483 -23.26 10.47 7.54
C LEU A 483 -22.09 9.49 7.77
N PRO A 484 -22.30 8.18 7.55
CA PRO A 484 -21.32 7.16 7.92
C PRO A 484 -20.18 7.07 6.90
N PHE A 485 -19.28 8.06 6.91
CA PHE A 485 -18.05 8.01 6.10
C PHE A 485 -17.14 6.89 6.57
N ARG A 486 -16.81 5.97 5.65
CA ARG A 486 -16.00 4.78 5.95
C ARG A 486 -14.92 4.52 4.92
N ARG A 487 -13.83 3.88 5.36
CA ARG A 487 -12.86 3.25 4.46
C ARG A 487 -13.28 1.81 4.24
N PHE A 488 -13.35 1.39 2.99
CA PHE A 488 -13.86 0.07 2.61
C PHE A 488 -12.76 -0.85 2.11
N PRO A 489 -12.85 -2.17 2.33
CA PRO A 489 -11.90 -3.13 1.76
C PRO A 489 -11.90 -3.10 0.23
N LEU A 490 -10.71 -3.01 -0.36
CA LEU A 490 -10.48 -3.20 -1.79
C LEU A 490 -10.67 -4.67 -2.14
N THR A 491 -11.32 -4.95 -3.26
CA THR A 491 -11.59 -6.32 -3.72
C THR A 491 -10.39 -6.99 -4.39
N THR A 492 -9.48 -6.20 -4.96
CA THR A 492 -8.33 -6.71 -5.73
C THR A 492 -7.02 -6.16 -5.19
N HIS A 493 -6.28 -6.97 -4.43
CA HIS A 493 -4.92 -6.68 -3.99
C HIS A 493 -4.14 -7.97 -3.71
N LYS A 494 -2.80 -7.88 -3.69
CA LYS A 494 -1.91 -9.03 -3.42
C LYS A 494 -1.47 -9.15 -1.96
N LEU A 495 -1.84 -8.19 -1.12
CA LEU A 495 -1.46 -8.17 0.30
C LEU A 495 -2.27 -9.18 1.13
N ARG A 496 -1.66 -9.69 2.21
CA ARG A 496 -2.33 -10.56 3.19
C ARG A 496 -3.26 -9.73 4.10
N GLY A 497 -4.49 -10.21 4.27
CA GLY A 497 -5.56 -9.52 5.02
C GLY A 497 -6.19 -8.38 4.22
N ALA A 498 -7.26 -7.78 4.75
CA ALA A 498 -7.97 -6.69 4.06
C ALA A 498 -7.09 -5.45 3.83
N LEU A 499 -7.20 -4.85 2.64
CA LEU A 499 -6.62 -3.55 2.31
C LEU A 499 -7.74 -2.53 2.10
N LEU A 500 -7.93 -1.63 3.05
CA LEU A 500 -8.89 -0.54 3.00
C LEU A 500 -8.48 0.55 2.00
N THR A 501 -9.47 1.21 1.40
CA THR A 501 -9.30 2.46 0.64
C THR A 501 -8.50 3.49 1.44
N ASN A 502 -7.82 4.41 0.76
CA ASN A 502 -7.11 5.48 1.46
C ASN A 502 -8.06 6.59 1.94
N TYR A 503 -9.12 6.90 1.20
CA TYR A 503 -10.11 7.92 1.53
C TYR A 503 -11.36 7.31 2.16
N PHE A 504 -12.13 8.15 2.85
CA PHE A 504 -13.43 7.76 3.39
C PHE A 504 -14.51 8.03 2.34
N SER A 505 -15.48 7.15 2.20
CA SER A 505 -16.58 7.30 1.27
C SER A 505 -17.92 6.90 1.88
N HIS A 506 -18.98 7.36 1.24
CA HIS A 506 -20.37 7.07 1.57
C HIS A 506 -21.17 7.08 0.26
N ASN A 507 -21.97 6.04 0.02
CA ASN A 507 -22.84 5.95 -1.13
C ASN A 507 -24.30 6.09 -0.72
N CYS A 508 -25.07 6.88 -1.47
CA CYS A 508 -26.49 7.09 -1.25
C CYS A 508 -27.28 6.97 -2.55
N GLY A 509 -28.46 6.36 -2.49
CA GLY A 509 -29.37 6.18 -3.62
C GLY A 509 -29.36 4.77 -4.19
N GLU A 510 -29.26 4.64 -5.51
CA GLU A 510 -29.33 3.36 -6.21
C GLU A 510 -28.11 2.46 -5.88
N PRO A 511 -28.30 1.23 -5.38
CA PRO A 511 -27.20 0.33 -5.08
C PRO A 511 -26.46 -0.13 -6.34
N TYR A 512 -25.14 0.04 -6.37
CA TYR A 512 -24.28 -0.47 -7.44
C TYR A 512 -22.98 -1.06 -6.90
N GLN A 513 -22.23 -1.70 -7.80
CA GLN A 513 -20.94 -2.32 -7.45
C GLN A 513 -19.84 -1.28 -7.36
N TYR A 514 -19.82 -0.51 -6.28
CA TYR A 514 -18.70 0.34 -5.89
C TYR A 514 -17.80 -0.34 -4.86
N VAL A 515 -16.69 0.32 -4.49
CA VAL A 515 -15.70 -0.23 -3.55
C VAL A 515 -16.27 -0.61 -2.18
N GLY A 516 -17.32 0.07 -1.71
CA GLY A 516 -18.00 -0.26 -0.46
C GLY A 516 -19.00 -1.41 -0.59
N GLY A 517 -19.28 -1.89 -1.80
CA GLY A 517 -20.29 -2.90 -2.07
C GLY A 517 -21.72 -2.38 -1.94
N THR A 518 -22.66 -3.08 -2.58
CA THR A 518 -24.08 -2.68 -2.67
C THR A 518 -24.74 -2.53 -1.30
N ASN A 519 -24.42 -3.41 -0.35
CA ASN A 519 -25.06 -3.48 0.98
C ASN A 519 -24.74 -2.28 1.89
N ASN A 520 -23.79 -1.44 1.51
CA ASN A 520 -23.43 -0.22 2.27
C ASN A 520 -23.96 1.04 1.58
N THR A 521 -24.93 0.92 0.68
CA THR A 521 -25.63 2.05 0.07
C THR A 521 -26.80 2.45 0.96
N VAL A 522 -26.85 3.73 1.35
CA VAL A 522 -27.98 4.29 2.11
C VAL A 522 -29.08 4.70 1.14
N SER A 523 -30.33 4.39 1.44
CA SER A 523 -31.45 4.74 0.55
C SER A 523 -31.75 6.24 0.57
N TRP A 524 -32.60 6.71 -0.34
CA TRP A 524 -32.97 8.14 -0.37
C TRP A 524 -33.85 8.56 0.81
N GLU A 525 -34.60 7.64 1.42
CA GLU A 525 -35.42 7.88 2.61
C GLU A 525 -34.57 8.17 3.85
N GLU A 526 -33.38 7.59 3.91
CA GLU A 526 -32.42 7.73 5.00
C GLU A 526 -31.23 8.65 4.62
N ALA A 527 -31.33 9.35 3.48
CA ALA A 527 -30.24 10.13 2.93
C ALA A 527 -29.81 11.26 3.89
N PRO A 528 -28.49 11.39 4.19
CA PRO A 528 -27.98 12.52 4.94
C PRO A 528 -28.29 13.84 4.23
N GLN A 529 -28.61 14.89 4.98
CA GLN A 529 -29.06 16.17 4.41
C GLN A 529 -27.95 16.79 3.56
N ALA A 530 -26.67 16.61 3.93
CA ALA A 530 -25.54 17.07 3.13
C ALA A 530 -25.53 16.46 1.72
N VAL A 531 -25.89 15.18 1.60
CA VAL A 531 -25.86 14.44 0.33
C VAL A 531 -27.02 14.87 -0.57
N THR A 532 -28.22 15.01 -0.01
CA THR A 532 -29.39 15.52 -0.75
C THR A 532 -29.14 16.94 -1.26
N LYS A 533 -28.68 17.85 -0.39
CA LYS A 533 -28.33 19.22 -0.81
C LYS A 533 -27.23 19.24 -1.87
N ALA A 534 -26.22 18.36 -1.77
CA ALA A 534 -25.17 18.27 -2.78
C ALA A 534 -25.70 17.81 -4.14
N ARG A 535 -26.60 16.84 -4.19
CA ARG A 535 -27.27 16.41 -5.44
C ARG A 535 -28.04 17.57 -6.05
N ASP A 536 -28.85 18.24 -5.26
CA ASP A 536 -29.72 19.32 -5.73
C ASP A 536 -28.89 20.51 -6.23
N TYR A 537 -27.77 20.82 -5.54
CA TYR A 537 -26.77 21.79 -5.99
C TYR A 537 -26.21 21.43 -7.37
N ILE A 538 -25.77 20.17 -7.56
CA ILE A 538 -25.21 19.70 -8.83
C ILE A 538 -26.24 19.86 -9.95
N THR A 539 -27.46 19.36 -9.75
CA THR A 539 -28.55 19.42 -10.73
C THR A 539 -28.88 20.87 -11.09
N SER A 540 -29.02 21.74 -10.09
CA SER A 540 -29.28 23.17 -10.28
C SER A 540 -28.18 23.84 -11.11
N ARG A 541 -26.91 23.61 -10.78
CA ARG A 541 -25.78 24.21 -11.53
C ARG A 541 -25.72 23.73 -12.97
N ILE A 542 -26.00 22.45 -13.23
CA ILE A 542 -26.08 21.91 -14.59
C ILE A 542 -27.21 22.58 -15.37
N LYS A 543 -28.41 22.69 -14.79
CA LYS A 543 -29.55 23.31 -15.45
C LYS A 543 -29.27 24.78 -15.80
N ILE A 544 -28.72 25.56 -14.88
CA ILE A 544 -28.47 26.99 -15.11
C ILE A 544 -27.32 27.21 -16.12
N ALA A 545 -26.23 26.44 -16.01
CA ALA A 545 -25.04 26.67 -16.82
C ALA A 545 -25.08 26.03 -18.22
N LEU A 546 -25.81 24.92 -18.36
CA LEU A 546 -25.85 24.12 -19.60
C LEU A 546 -27.24 24.02 -20.23
N ASP A 547 -28.29 24.49 -19.54
CA ASP A 547 -29.70 24.28 -19.92
C ASP A 547 -30.04 22.80 -20.16
N LEU A 548 -29.52 21.93 -19.28
CA LEU A 548 -29.74 20.50 -19.33
C LEU A 548 -30.48 20.05 -18.07
N ASP A 549 -31.60 19.37 -18.27
CA ASP A 549 -32.24 18.62 -17.20
C ASP A 549 -31.47 17.32 -16.99
N SER A 550 -30.96 17.13 -15.77
CA SER A 550 -30.16 15.97 -15.38
C SER A 550 -30.78 15.32 -14.15
N GLU A 551 -31.12 14.05 -14.28
CA GLU A 551 -31.61 13.23 -13.18
C GLU A 551 -30.47 12.35 -12.66
N PHE A 552 -30.31 12.33 -11.34
CA PHE A 552 -29.33 11.49 -10.65
C PHE A 552 -30.05 10.73 -9.54
N ASN A 553 -29.90 9.41 -9.55
CA ASN A 553 -30.46 8.53 -8.54
C ASN A 553 -29.39 7.94 -7.60
N GLU A 554 -28.13 8.31 -7.77
CA GLU A 554 -27.02 7.93 -6.90
C GLU A 554 -26.10 9.13 -6.63
N VAL A 555 -25.52 9.19 -5.43
CA VAL A 555 -24.42 10.08 -5.08
C VAL A 555 -23.36 9.34 -4.27
N LEU A 556 -22.16 9.22 -4.84
CA LEU A 556 -20.96 8.81 -4.13
C LEU A 556 -20.25 10.03 -3.53
N SER A 557 -20.25 10.11 -2.21
CA SER A 557 -19.49 11.11 -1.45
C SER A 557 -18.13 10.55 -1.04
N ALA A 558 -17.07 11.35 -1.15
CA ALA A 558 -15.71 11.00 -0.75
C ALA A 558 -15.03 12.13 0.03
N ALA A 559 -14.53 11.82 1.23
CA ALA A 559 -13.74 12.70 2.07
C ALA A 559 -12.26 12.29 2.03
N TYR A 560 -11.43 13.23 1.60
CA TYR A 560 -9.98 13.11 1.49
C TYR A 560 -9.32 13.88 2.62
N MET A 561 -8.60 13.18 3.50
CA MET A 561 -7.67 13.80 4.44
C MET A 561 -6.38 14.23 3.72
N GLU A 562 -5.56 15.00 4.41
CA GLU A 562 -4.26 15.44 3.91
C GLU A 562 -3.44 14.26 3.33
N ARG A 563 -2.84 14.47 2.15
CA ARG A 563 -2.03 13.50 1.38
C ARG A 563 -2.80 12.32 0.79
N GLN A 564 -4.11 12.22 1.00
CA GLN A 564 -4.93 11.21 0.35
C GLN A 564 -5.28 11.63 -1.07
N LYS A 565 -5.30 10.66 -1.97
CA LYS A 565 -5.65 10.85 -3.38
C LYS A 565 -6.30 9.58 -3.93
N MET A 566 -6.95 9.73 -5.06
CA MET A 566 -7.49 8.61 -5.83
C MET A 566 -6.57 8.33 -7.02
N SER A 567 -6.22 7.07 -7.26
CA SER A 567 -5.43 6.71 -8.44
C SER A 567 -6.22 6.90 -9.74
N PHE A 568 -5.55 6.82 -10.88
CA PHE A 568 -6.24 6.78 -12.17
C PHE A 568 -7.24 5.62 -12.22
N HIS A 569 -8.48 5.92 -12.58
CA HIS A 569 -9.58 4.96 -12.70
C HIS A 569 -10.58 5.45 -13.76
N THR A 570 -11.51 4.58 -14.14
CA THR A 570 -12.67 4.93 -14.96
C THR A 570 -13.94 4.70 -14.14
N ASP A 571 -14.96 5.50 -14.41
CA ASP A 571 -16.32 5.27 -13.91
C ASP A 571 -17.11 4.33 -14.84
N ASP A 572 -16.52 3.80 -15.91
CA ASP A 572 -17.18 2.90 -16.87
C ASP A 572 -17.63 1.60 -16.18
N GLU A 573 -18.84 1.66 -15.65
CA GLU A 573 -19.47 0.63 -14.85
C GLU A 573 -20.79 0.21 -15.52
N ARG A 574 -21.11 -1.07 -15.39
CA ARG A 574 -22.34 -1.60 -15.98
C ARG A 574 -23.57 -0.91 -15.36
N GLY A 575 -24.36 -0.27 -16.22
CA GLY A 575 -25.59 0.41 -15.83
C GLY A 575 -25.42 1.90 -15.59
N LEU A 576 -24.20 2.44 -15.65
CA LEU A 576 -23.95 3.87 -15.55
C LEU A 576 -24.58 4.62 -16.75
N GLY A 577 -25.30 5.70 -16.46
CA GLY A 577 -25.85 6.62 -17.44
C GLY A 577 -24.76 7.47 -18.13
N PRO A 578 -25.12 8.23 -19.16
CA PRO A 578 -24.12 8.97 -19.96
C PRO A 578 -23.47 10.15 -19.21
N ARG A 579 -24.01 10.58 -18.07
CA ARG A 579 -23.50 11.74 -17.31
C ARG A 579 -23.04 11.35 -15.92
N VAL A 580 -21.89 11.88 -15.57
CA VAL A 580 -21.34 11.88 -14.21
C VAL A 580 -21.00 13.33 -13.85
N ALA A 581 -21.43 13.80 -12.70
CA ALA A 581 -21.17 15.17 -12.26
C ALA A 581 -20.62 15.21 -10.84
N GLY A 582 -19.55 15.96 -10.62
CA GLY A 582 -18.83 16.04 -9.35
C GLY A 582 -18.81 17.44 -8.77
N LEU A 583 -19.38 17.62 -7.57
CA LEU A 583 -19.22 18.82 -6.74
C LEU A 583 -17.93 18.73 -5.93
N SER A 584 -17.18 19.83 -5.89
CA SER A 584 -15.93 19.97 -5.12
C SER A 584 -16.09 20.91 -3.92
N LEU A 585 -15.75 20.45 -2.71
CA LEU A 585 -15.92 21.20 -1.45
C LEU A 585 -14.62 21.20 -0.61
N GLY A 586 -14.32 22.30 0.09
CA GLY A 586 -13.08 22.46 0.86
C GLY A 586 -11.87 22.88 0.01
N SER A 587 -10.74 22.20 0.24
CA SER A 587 -9.47 22.53 -0.43
C SER A 587 -9.51 22.27 -1.94
N PRO A 588 -8.79 23.08 -2.75
CA PRO A 588 -8.71 22.83 -4.18
C PRO A 588 -8.00 21.49 -4.50
N ALA A 589 -8.28 20.96 -5.69
CA ALA A 589 -7.69 19.72 -6.18
C ALA A 589 -7.30 19.82 -7.66
N LEU A 590 -6.30 19.01 -8.05
CA LEU A 590 -6.00 18.75 -9.45
C LEU A 590 -6.75 17.51 -9.92
N MET A 591 -7.52 17.65 -10.99
CA MET A 591 -8.10 16.52 -11.70
C MET A 591 -7.35 16.33 -13.02
N HIS A 592 -6.83 15.13 -13.25
CA HIS A 592 -6.10 14.79 -14.47
C HIS A 592 -6.84 13.73 -15.26
N PHE A 593 -6.84 13.88 -16.59
CA PHE A 593 -7.39 12.91 -17.53
C PHE A 593 -6.29 12.35 -18.43
N ARG A 594 -6.36 11.05 -18.72
CA ARG A 594 -5.50 10.38 -19.71
C ARG A 594 -6.32 9.36 -20.50
N SER A 595 -5.90 9.06 -21.73
CA SER A 595 -6.57 8.04 -22.55
C SER A 595 -6.36 6.63 -21.95
N VAL A 596 -7.39 5.78 -22.07
CA VAL A 596 -7.34 4.34 -21.74
C VAL A 596 -6.47 3.56 -22.74
N GLU A 597 -6.26 4.09 -23.94
CA GLU A 597 -5.54 3.40 -25.02
C GLU A 597 -4.09 3.02 -24.63
N LYS A 598 -3.58 1.93 -25.23
CA LYS A 598 -2.34 1.24 -24.82
C LYS A 598 -1.04 1.96 -25.25
N GLN A 599 -0.97 3.28 -25.19
CA GLN A 599 0.31 3.99 -25.33
C GLN A 599 1.02 4.02 -23.98
N SER A 600 2.24 3.51 -23.89
CA SER A 600 3.08 3.58 -22.68
C SER A 600 4.30 4.46 -22.96
N PRO A 601 4.55 5.53 -22.20
CA PRO A 601 3.73 6.05 -21.09
C PRO A 601 2.40 6.66 -21.58
N ARG A 602 1.34 6.57 -20.76
CA ARG A 602 0.04 7.23 -21.02
C ARG A 602 0.10 8.69 -20.57
N PRO A 603 0.22 9.68 -21.48
CA PRO A 603 0.35 11.07 -21.08
C PRO A 603 -0.96 11.62 -20.51
N ILE A 604 -0.86 12.60 -19.61
CA ILE A 604 -2.01 13.39 -19.16
C ILE A 604 -2.39 14.35 -20.29
N VAL A 605 -3.63 14.25 -20.76
CA VAL A 605 -4.13 15.04 -21.90
C VAL A 605 -4.84 16.31 -21.48
N LEU A 606 -5.43 16.31 -20.28
CA LEU A 606 -6.14 17.45 -19.69
C LEU A 606 -5.91 17.45 -18.18
N SER A 607 -5.63 18.62 -17.63
CA SER A 607 -5.59 18.87 -16.18
C SER A 607 -6.48 20.06 -15.86
N ILE A 608 -7.29 19.95 -14.82
CA ILE A 608 -8.20 21.01 -14.35
C ILE A 608 -7.98 21.23 -12.85
N ILE A 609 -7.99 22.49 -12.42
CA ILE A 609 -8.03 22.88 -11.02
C ILE A 609 -9.50 22.97 -10.60
N LEU A 610 -9.91 22.08 -9.71
CA LEU A 610 -11.24 22.11 -9.08
C LEU A 610 -11.15 22.89 -7.78
N ARG A 611 -12.03 23.89 -7.62
CA ARG A 611 -12.12 24.73 -6.42
C ARG A 611 -13.41 24.45 -5.67
N HIS A 612 -13.49 24.99 -4.46
CA HIS A 612 -14.70 24.94 -3.66
C HIS A 612 -15.90 25.53 -4.42
N GLY A 613 -16.99 24.79 -4.49
CA GLY A 613 -18.22 25.16 -5.19
C GLY A 613 -18.22 24.87 -6.69
N ASP A 614 -17.13 24.36 -7.26
CA ASP A 614 -17.08 23.96 -8.66
C ASP A 614 -17.83 22.64 -8.89
N VAL A 615 -18.53 22.56 -10.03
CA VAL A 615 -19.13 21.33 -10.56
C VAL A 615 -18.42 20.97 -11.85
N LEU A 616 -17.87 19.75 -11.92
CA LEU A 616 -17.32 19.19 -13.15
C LEU A 616 -18.25 18.11 -13.69
N VAL A 617 -18.67 18.23 -14.94
CA VAL A 617 -19.58 17.30 -15.61
C VAL A 617 -18.85 16.56 -16.71
N MET A 618 -18.84 15.23 -16.64
CA MET A 618 -18.41 14.34 -17.73
C MET A 618 -19.66 13.91 -18.49
N ASP A 619 -19.90 14.52 -19.66
CA ASP A 619 -21.10 14.33 -20.48
C ASP A 619 -20.83 13.47 -21.72
N GLY A 620 -21.43 12.28 -21.73
CA GLY A 620 -21.39 11.29 -22.81
C GLY A 620 -20.61 10.05 -22.39
N ALA A 621 -21.19 8.86 -22.57
CA ALA A 621 -20.61 7.57 -22.17
C ALA A 621 -19.19 7.29 -22.73
N GLY A 622 -18.85 7.94 -23.86
CA GLY A 622 -17.51 7.84 -24.44
C GLY A 622 -16.42 8.48 -23.60
N VAL A 623 -16.75 9.41 -22.69
CA VAL A 623 -15.80 10.02 -21.75
C VAL A 623 -15.27 8.94 -20.81
N GLN A 624 -16.16 8.20 -20.17
CA GLN A 624 -15.87 7.16 -19.19
C GLN A 624 -15.20 5.95 -19.86
N ALA A 625 -15.68 5.55 -21.05
CA ALA A 625 -15.10 4.42 -21.78
C ALA A 625 -13.67 4.71 -22.33
N SER A 626 -13.37 5.98 -22.66
CA SER A 626 -12.12 6.33 -23.35
C SER A 626 -11.06 6.98 -22.46
N TYR A 627 -11.43 7.50 -21.29
CA TYR A 627 -10.51 8.25 -20.42
C TYR A 627 -10.54 7.73 -18.99
N GLU A 628 -9.34 7.63 -18.41
CA GLU A 628 -9.15 7.47 -16.97
C GLU A 628 -8.91 8.84 -16.36
N HIS A 629 -9.36 9.02 -15.11
CA HIS A 629 -9.10 10.24 -14.37
C HIS A 629 -8.61 9.97 -12.94
N THR A 630 -7.97 10.97 -12.35
CA THR A 630 -7.46 10.96 -10.97
C THR A 630 -7.71 12.32 -10.36
N VAL A 631 -7.93 12.35 -9.04
CA VAL A 631 -8.05 13.58 -8.26
C VAL A 631 -6.97 13.61 -7.19
N VAL A 632 -6.23 14.72 -7.13
CA VAL A 632 -5.15 14.98 -6.18
C VAL A 632 -5.49 16.27 -5.41
N PRO A 633 -6.14 16.14 -4.24
CA PRO A 633 -6.42 17.27 -3.34
C PRO A 633 -5.14 17.88 -2.78
N ALA A 634 -5.13 19.21 -2.60
CA ALA A 634 -4.04 19.90 -1.92
C ALA A 634 -4.08 19.72 -0.39
N ASN A 635 -5.29 19.64 0.18
CA ASN A 635 -5.54 19.43 1.59
C ASN A 635 -6.92 18.77 1.79
N PHE A 636 -7.52 18.88 2.98
CA PHE A 636 -8.83 18.32 3.30
C PHE A 636 -9.89 18.77 2.28
N ARG A 637 -10.55 17.79 1.66
CA ARG A 637 -11.52 18.00 0.59
C ARG A 637 -12.64 16.98 0.70
N ILE A 638 -13.86 17.41 0.38
CA ILE A 638 -15.00 16.52 0.18
C ILE A 638 -15.45 16.65 -1.28
N ALA A 639 -15.81 15.53 -1.89
CA ALA A 639 -16.41 15.48 -3.22
C ALA A 639 -17.76 14.76 -3.12
N ALA A 640 -18.75 15.21 -3.88
CA ALA A 640 -19.99 14.49 -4.11
C ALA A 640 -20.12 14.23 -5.61
N THR A 641 -20.19 12.97 -6.01
CA THR A 641 -20.25 12.57 -7.42
C THR A 641 -21.63 11.97 -7.67
N ALA A 642 -22.46 12.67 -8.43
CA ALA A 642 -23.81 12.25 -8.78
C ALA A 642 -23.82 11.47 -10.10
N ARG A 643 -24.58 10.37 -10.11
CA ARG A 643 -24.71 9.45 -11.25
C ARG A 643 -26.16 9.02 -11.45
N TRP A 644 -26.45 8.59 -12.67
CA TRP A 644 -27.61 7.77 -12.92
C TRP A 644 -27.17 6.32 -13.05
N ILE A 645 -27.69 5.45 -12.21
CA ILE A 645 -27.48 4.02 -12.26
C ILE A 645 -28.78 3.36 -12.71
N THR A 646 -28.70 2.55 -13.76
CA THR A 646 -29.82 1.74 -14.22
C THR A 646 -30.14 0.69 -13.15
N PRO A 647 -31.34 0.69 -12.56
CA PRO A 647 -31.70 -0.29 -11.52
C PRO A 647 -31.56 -1.72 -12.04
N ARG A 648 -31.00 -2.62 -11.23
CA ARG A 648 -30.92 -4.04 -11.58
C ARG A 648 -32.31 -4.65 -11.48
N LYS A 649 -32.81 -5.22 -12.58
CA LYS A 649 -34.02 -6.05 -12.59
C LYS A 649 -33.81 -7.36 -11.85
#